data_AF-A0A3D3CQN9-F1
#
_entry.id   AF-A0A3D3CQN9-F1
#
_cell.length_a   1.000
_cell.length_b   1.000
_cell.length_c   1.000
_cell.angle_alpha   90.00
_cell.angle_beta   90.00
_cell.angle_gamma   90.00
#
_symmetry.space_group_name_H-M   'P 1'
#
loop_
_entity.id
_entity.type
_entity.pdbx_description
1 polymer ?
#
loop_
_entity_poly.entity_id
_entity_poly.type
_entity_poly.pdbx_seq_one_letter_code
_entity_poly.pdbx_strand_id
1 'polypeptide(L)'
;TNLPADPSNLQAASKSNDATPGNSMSGVTFTPKAGAAGIRATVCIAMVSGAGADAMNAKVTLTAQIDNGSLQLLNLDGDVFVMTNYPTNTEATVKGTVSITYDFSQNKFSLNADIIGQFASTVKAEIPIGLYAGPDGWYFKVGDAFAKRVTFSLIDDSTDVFVMHLGATAYFEMGSLINPQLPDLPPQVTSHGLTRDPSATALIAEMNQSPGEGMMFGAEVDGNLSFSFAMLYAKAQAIVGFDMALKHFQNSFQCNSQAAGWQNWYALGQIYAYLGVDVGIHVDVWFFKGDMDLVSLQVSALLTGGLPNPTWLDGDLQVDGEVLNGLVSVHTSAHFTIGDKCYPTPNPLSDLQIISDYGPKQKGDVFDYPYVASNVGLNTNYDINIPPTNQYPDGQTRTYQFNIESYTITPNGGQSIACYPDYENNNTTVYFKHNDMLKPMTSYTVQVLVNVMQFYPDENRWDLPYNDSAQQRMNEEQTVAFSFTTGPAPDYIPEKNVHFSYPVNLQRYVLKQEMGGRGVINLNQWQDNILNSNSSKYVSQGAAFNTLVYFIDVDSRDTIKSTFSCDAGTRTLNYMLPASLKNNTVYRADFYSIPGTGINMKALTKVSQSTRTVSNVHYSVKQTTVTAALKMQKGPQPVYSLYFRTSQYNSFADKINAMGDWSGSHSGDNMFIQSSVVAPELFDRFEVKGFTAPDGTPYPSLFQADISWDHNHRGEQFADDNLYDNALTLAVTKLVHTDFADPEVRELLYKPVKTLDWSGFNSDAPLTSSEIYKGTFGQLVNAHVSVGQVRTSSGPSNIQSPQRGILASTNAGFSMVMSPASGVKTGNMNLVNVKMAIPYQIKWTRNFYIHEDYDLMNVFGLTAQTQAAVIEHQLDPGDQESTLGEMDGDITFATNNIGGTITMPWNKFYYLYTDPKSVLILNVLRHLKYPGYQAGSSRPVNFHYQAGSLQGNAVSKTFTLK
;
A
#
# COMPACT_ATOMS: atom_id res chain seq x y z
N THR A 1 -10.58 -62.34 -44.26
CA THR A 1 -9.60 -61.25 -44.36
C THR A 1 -9.40 -60.90 -45.82
N ASN A 2 -10.33 -60.13 -46.40
CA ASN A 2 -10.23 -59.59 -47.75
C ASN A 2 -10.66 -58.13 -47.67
N LEU A 3 -9.76 -57.26 -47.22
CA LEU A 3 -9.91 -55.83 -47.44
C LEU A 3 -9.51 -55.54 -48.89
N PRO A 4 -10.24 -54.69 -49.64
CA PRO A 4 -9.79 -54.24 -50.95
C PRO A 4 -8.45 -53.51 -50.82
N ALA A 5 -7.64 -53.52 -51.89
CA ALA A 5 -6.43 -52.71 -51.96
C ALA A 5 -6.73 -51.23 -51.69
N ASP A 6 -5.79 -50.57 -51.00
CA ASP A 6 -5.85 -49.15 -50.64
C ASP A 6 -6.03 -48.27 -51.90
N PRO A 7 -7.12 -47.47 -51.99
CA PRO A 7 -7.40 -46.58 -53.13
C PRO A 7 -6.32 -45.56 -53.44
N SER A 8 -5.45 -45.23 -52.48
CA SER A 8 -4.31 -44.32 -52.67
C SER A 8 -3.21 -44.91 -53.55
N ASN A 9 -3.19 -46.23 -53.72
CA ASN A 9 -2.19 -46.98 -54.47
C ASN A 9 -2.70 -47.47 -55.85
N LEU A 10 -3.90 -47.05 -56.28
CA LEU A 10 -4.45 -47.41 -57.58
C LEU A 10 -3.82 -46.53 -58.68
N GLN A 11 -2.83 -47.08 -59.41
CA GLN A 11 -2.33 -46.46 -60.63
C GLN A 11 -3.25 -46.78 -61.82
N ALA A 12 -3.51 -45.81 -62.68
CA ALA A 12 -4.18 -46.06 -63.95
C ALA A 12 -3.34 -47.03 -64.78
N ALA A 13 -3.87 -48.22 -65.07
CA ALA A 13 -3.19 -49.18 -65.93
C ALA A 13 -3.09 -48.60 -67.35
N SER A 14 -1.88 -48.51 -67.88
CA SER A 14 -1.56 -48.00 -69.22
C SER A 14 -1.90 -48.96 -70.38
N LYS A 15 -2.77 -49.96 -70.15
CA LYS A 15 -3.16 -50.94 -71.17
C LYS A 15 -4.66 -51.15 -71.20
N SER A 16 -5.23 -51.08 -72.41
CA SER A 16 -6.59 -51.50 -72.66
C SER A 16 -6.72 -53.02 -72.52
N ASN A 17 -7.82 -53.44 -71.90
CA ASN A 17 -8.35 -54.81 -71.88
C ASN A 17 -7.52 -55.86 -71.13
N ASP A 18 -7.55 -55.82 -69.79
CA ASP A 18 -7.47 -57.06 -69.01
C ASP A 18 -8.87 -57.73 -69.05
N ALA A 19 -8.99 -58.83 -69.78
CA ALA A 19 -10.24 -59.56 -69.97
C ALA A 19 -10.52 -60.56 -68.83
N THR A 20 -9.76 -60.50 -67.74
CA THR A 20 -9.95 -61.37 -66.57
C THR A 20 -11.28 -61.03 -65.87
N PRO A 21 -12.27 -61.94 -65.85
CA PRO A 21 -13.56 -61.68 -65.21
C PRO A 21 -13.37 -61.29 -63.75
N GLY A 22 -13.93 -60.13 -63.39
CA GLY A 22 -13.78 -59.57 -62.05
C GLY A 22 -12.72 -58.49 -61.91
N ASN A 23 -11.78 -58.30 -62.85
CA ASN A 23 -10.83 -57.19 -62.78
C ASN A 23 -11.41 -55.91 -63.40
N SER A 24 -11.32 -54.78 -62.68
CA SER A 24 -11.61 -53.45 -63.22
C SER A 24 -10.36 -52.77 -63.79
N MET A 25 -10.53 -51.79 -64.69
CA MET A 25 -9.44 -50.92 -65.16
C MET A 25 -8.78 -50.08 -64.04
N SER A 26 -9.42 -50.01 -62.87
CA SER A 26 -8.89 -49.37 -61.66
C SER A 26 -8.12 -50.33 -60.75
N GLY A 27 -7.83 -51.57 -61.17
CA GLY A 27 -7.05 -52.52 -60.39
C GLY A 27 -7.83 -53.23 -59.27
N VAL A 28 -9.16 -53.16 -59.27
CA VAL A 28 -10.03 -53.83 -58.29
C VAL A 28 -10.44 -55.20 -58.82
N THR A 29 -10.17 -56.26 -58.07
CA THR A 29 -10.58 -57.64 -58.40
C THR A 29 -11.84 -58.03 -57.63
N PHE A 30 -12.98 -58.11 -58.31
CA PHE A 30 -14.20 -58.74 -57.85
C PHE A 30 -14.08 -60.26 -57.99
N THR A 31 -14.11 -60.99 -56.88
CA THR A 31 -14.21 -62.46 -56.91
C THR A 31 -15.69 -62.84 -56.94
N PRO A 32 -16.20 -63.48 -58.01
CA PRO A 32 -17.60 -63.91 -58.06
C PRO A 32 -17.91 -64.90 -56.94
N LYS A 33 -19.02 -64.67 -56.22
CA LYS A 33 -19.58 -65.61 -55.24
C LYS A 33 -21.01 -65.91 -55.64
N ALA A 34 -21.37 -67.19 -55.69
CA ALA A 34 -22.74 -67.59 -56.03
C ALA A 34 -23.74 -66.91 -55.06
N GLY A 35 -24.78 -66.29 -55.62
CA GLY A 35 -25.80 -65.55 -54.85
C GLY A 35 -25.52 -64.05 -54.65
N ALA A 36 -24.28 -63.57 -54.82
CA ALA A 36 -23.92 -62.18 -54.52
C ALA A 36 -23.42 -61.42 -55.76
N ALA A 37 -23.73 -60.12 -55.81
CA ALA A 37 -23.21 -59.16 -56.78
C ALA A 37 -22.79 -57.86 -56.06
N GLY A 38 -21.82 -57.14 -56.59
CA GLY A 38 -21.38 -55.86 -56.03
C GLY A 38 -21.14 -54.84 -57.14
N ILE A 39 -21.43 -53.58 -56.85
CA ILE A 39 -21.15 -52.43 -57.72
C ILE A 39 -20.22 -51.51 -56.95
N ARG A 40 -19.13 -51.06 -57.58
CA ARG A 40 -18.30 -49.98 -57.05
C ARG A 40 -18.00 -49.00 -58.17
N ALA A 41 -18.32 -47.73 -57.97
CA ALA A 41 -18.12 -46.67 -58.95
C ALA A 41 -17.52 -45.44 -58.27
N THR A 42 -16.42 -44.92 -58.81
CA THR A 42 -15.80 -43.68 -58.34
C THR A 42 -15.96 -42.60 -59.40
N VAL A 43 -16.45 -41.43 -59.01
CA VAL A 43 -16.59 -40.24 -59.84
C VAL A 43 -15.73 -39.13 -59.24
N CYS A 44 -14.90 -38.51 -60.08
CA CYS A 44 -14.22 -37.28 -59.74
C CYS A 44 -15.00 -36.12 -60.36
N ILE A 45 -15.38 -35.14 -59.54
CA ILE A 45 -16.15 -33.97 -59.96
C ILE A 45 -15.28 -32.74 -59.69
N ALA A 46 -15.10 -31.88 -60.68
CA ALA A 46 -14.40 -30.61 -60.51
C ALA A 46 -15.27 -29.50 -61.09
N MET A 47 -15.38 -28.36 -60.39
CA MET A 47 -16.03 -27.19 -60.95
C MET A 47 -15.15 -26.62 -62.07
N VAL A 48 -15.74 -26.46 -63.26
CA VAL A 48 -15.12 -25.77 -64.40
C VAL A 48 -15.92 -24.51 -64.68
N SER A 49 -15.59 -23.43 -63.97
CA SER A 49 -15.98 -22.07 -64.35
C SER A 49 -14.73 -21.25 -64.66
N GLY A 50 -14.86 -20.01 -65.12
CA GLY A 50 -13.75 -19.13 -65.54
C GLY A 50 -12.65 -18.86 -64.48
N ALA A 51 -12.79 -19.40 -63.27
CA ALA A 51 -11.79 -19.42 -62.21
C ALA A 51 -10.93 -20.71 -62.15
N GLY A 52 -11.14 -21.70 -63.05
CA GLY A 52 -10.35 -22.94 -63.12
C GLY A 52 -10.85 -24.07 -62.21
N ALA A 53 -10.18 -25.24 -62.28
CA ALA A 53 -10.47 -26.44 -61.46
C ALA A 53 -10.12 -26.28 -59.96
N ASP A 54 -9.69 -25.07 -59.59
CA ASP A 54 -9.08 -24.76 -58.30
C ASP A 54 -10.14 -24.38 -57.25
N ALA A 55 -11.35 -23.98 -57.69
CA ALA A 55 -12.41 -23.54 -56.80
C ALA A 55 -12.94 -24.67 -55.91
N MET A 56 -13.26 -25.82 -56.49
CA MET A 56 -13.70 -27.02 -55.76
C MET A 56 -13.55 -28.27 -56.61
N ASN A 57 -13.01 -29.33 -56.02
CA ASN A 57 -13.02 -30.67 -56.58
C ASN A 57 -13.39 -31.72 -55.53
N ALA A 58 -13.94 -32.85 -55.97
CA ALA A 58 -14.39 -33.92 -55.11
C ALA A 58 -14.13 -35.29 -55.76
N LYS A 59 -13.82 -36.28 -54.93
CA LYS A 59 -13.71 -37.70 -55.32
C LYS A 59 -14.75 -38.48 -54.52
N VAL A 60 -15.76 -39.01 -55.20
CA VAL A 60 -16.89 -39.71 -54.57
C VAL A 60 -16.95 -41.15 -55.06
N THR A 61 -17.02 -42.09 -54.15
CA THR A 61 -17.08 -43.53 -54.41
C THR A 61 -18.37 -44.11 -53.88
N LEU A 62 -19.22 -44.59 -54.79
CA LEU A 62 -20.39 -45.39 -54.48
C LEU A 62 -20.01 -46.87 -54.43
N THR A 63 -20.42 -47.58 -53.38
CA THR A 63 -20.34 -49.04 -53.27
C THR A 63 -21.72 -49.59 -52.94
N ALA A 64 -22.23 -50.53 -53.74
CA ALA A 64 -23.46 -51.26 -53.48
C ALA A 64 -23.19 -52.76 -53.43
N GLN A 65 -23.78 -53.45 -52.45
CA GLN A 65 -23.70 -54.91 -52.33
C GLN A 65 -25.10 -55.50 -52.44
N ILE A 66 -25.26 -56.49 -53.31
CA ILE A 66 -26.51 -57.21 -53.57
C ILE A 66 -26.27 -58.67 -53.21
N ASP A 67 -27.15 -59.25 -52.40
CA ASP A 67 -27.11 -60.68 -52.05
C ASP A 67 -28.49 -61.29 -52.22
N ASN A 68 -28.55 -62.45 -52.88
CA ASN A 68 -29.75 -63.17 -53.28
C ASN A 68 -30.82 -62.29 -53.96
N GLY A 69 -30.40 -61.33 -54.78
CA GLY A 69 -31.29 -60.42 -55.50
C GLY A 69 -31.81 -59.23 -54.69
N SER A 70 -31.43 -59.08 -53.41
CA SER A 70 -31.74 -57.91 -52.58
C SER A 70 -30.51 -57.04 -52.38
N LEU A 71 -30.70 -55.73 -52.42
CA LEU A 71 -29.67 -54.77 -51.99
C LEU A 71 -29.44 -54.96 -50.47
N GLN A 72 -28.18 -55.12 -50.07
CA GLN A 72 -27.77 -55.35 -48.68
C GLN A 72 -27.10 -54.11 -48.10
N LEU A 73 -26.24 -53.45 -48.88
CA LEU A 73 -25.46 -52.30 -48.45
C LEU A 73 -25.38 -51.27 -49.56
N LEU A 74 -25.47 -50.00 -49.18
CA LEU A 74 -25.10 -48.86 -50.00
C LEU A 74 -24.13 -47.99 -49.20
N ASN A 75 -22.96 -47.69 -49.75
CA ASN A 75 -21.96 -46.82 -49.15
C ASN A 75 -21.56 -45.71 -50.13
N LEU A 76 -21.37 -44.49 -49.64
CA LEU A 76 -20.90 -43.34 -50.38
C LEU A 76 -19.75 -42.69 -49.61
N ASP A 77 -18.53 -42.91 -50.06
CA ASP A 77 -17.32 -42.30 -49.50
C ASP A 77 -16.88 -41.13 -50.37
N GLY A 78 -16.67 -39.95 -49.78
CA GLY A 78 -16.33 -38.74 -50.50
C GLY A 78 -15.21 -37.95 -49.84
N ASP A 79 -14.25 -37.50 -50.64
CA ASP A 79 -13.32 -36.43 -50.28
C ASP A 79 -13.70 -35.17 -51.08
N VAL A 80 -13.74 -34.02 -50.42
CA VAL A 80 -14.00 -32.70 -51.03
C VAL A 80 -12.84 -31.78 -50.70
N PHE A 81 -12.37 -31.03 -51.70
CA PHE A 81 -11.29 -30.07 -51.57
C PHE A 81 -11.71 -28.74 -52.18
N VAL A 82 -11.44 -27.64 -51.49
CA VAL A 82 -11.79 -26.27 -51.90
C VAL A 82 -10.51 -25.43 -51.95
N MET A 83 -10.37 -24.59 -52.98
CA MET A 83 -9.19 -23.74 -53.22
C MET A 83 -7.87 -24.54 -53.31
N THR A 84 -7.77 -25.49 -54.25
CA THR A 84 -6.53 -26.24 -54.53
C THR A 84 -6.50 -26.83 -55.94
N ASN A 85 -5.28 -27.03 -56.45
CA ASN A 85 -5.04 -27.63 -57.76
C ASN A 85 -5.29 -29.16 -57.75
N TYR A 86 -6.20 -29.63 -58.62
CA TYR A 86 -6.38 -31.04 -58.94
C TYR A 86 -5.23 -31.55 -59.84
N PRO A 87 -4.73 -32.81 -59.73
CA PRO A 87 -5.22 -33.91 -58.89
C PRO A 87 -4.49 -34.07 -57.55
N THR A 88 -3.47 -33.27 -57.25
CA THR A 88 -2.60 -33.49 -56.09
C THR A 88 -3.23 -33.04 -54.77
N ASN A 89 -4.04 -31.97 -54.79
CA ASN A 89 -4.80 -31.47 -53.63
C ASN A 89 -3.95 -31.22 -52.36
N THR A 90 -2.67 -30.90 -52.53
CA THR A 90 -1.66 -30.85 -51.45
C THR A 90 -1.79 -29.65 -50.52
N GLU A 91 -2.54 -28.60 -50.89
CA GLU A 91 -2.68 -27.35 -50.11
C GLU A 91 -4.13 -26.85 -50.08
N ALA A 92 -5.10 -27.74 -49.89
CA ALA A 92 -6.51 -27.35 -49.82
C ALA A 92 -6.80 -26.44 -48.62
N THR A 93 -7.43 -25.29 -48.89
CA THR A 93 -7.90 -24.36 -47.84
C THR A 93 -9.01 -25.01 -47.02
N VAL A 94 -9.88 -25.82 -47.66
CA VAL A 94 -10.86 -26.65 -46.97
C VAL A 94 -10.79 -28.08 -47.50
N LYS A 95 -10.72 -29.04 -46.59
CA LYS A 95 -10.80 -30.47 -46.85
C LYS A 95 -12.00 -31.04 -46.10
N GLY A 96 -12.93 -31.65 -46.83
CA GLY A 96 -14.04 -32.40 -46.29
C GLY A 96 -13.86 -33.89 -46.56
N THR A 97 -14.20 -34.72 -45.59
CA THR A 97 -14.39 -36.17 -45.79
C THR A 97 -15.81 -36.52 -45.38
N VAL A 98 -16.45 -37.43 -46.11
CA VAL A 98 -17.81 -37.90 -45.81
C VAL A 98 -17.92 -39.39 -46.11
N SER A 99 -18.59 -40.12 -45.24
CA SER A 99 -18.94 -41.54 -45.40
C SER A 99 -20.41 -41.68 -45.06
N ILE A 100 -21.23 -42.03 -46.05
CA ILE A 100 -22.67 -42.29 -45.88
C ILE A 100 -22.95 -43.76 -46.16
N THR A 101 -23.48 -44.48 -45.19
CA THR A 101 -23.76 -45.90 -45.28
C THR A 101 -25.23 -46.18 -44.97
N TYR A 102 -25.89 -46.98 -45.80
CA TYR A 102 -27.19 -47.59 -45.52
C TYR A 102 -27.08 -49.11 -45.61
N ASP A 103 -27.28 -49.80 -44.48
CA ASP A 103 -27.39 -51.25 -44.38
C ASP A 103 -28.87 -51.63 -44.42
N PHE A 104 -29.31 -52.20 -45.55
CA PHE A 104 -30.69 -52.63 -45.79
C PHE A 104 -31.04 -53.89 -45.01
N SER A 105 -30.07 -54.71 -44.63
CA SER A 105 -30.30 -55.93 -43.86
C SER A 105 -30.64 -55.62 -42.40
N GLN A 106 -30.04 -54.55 -41.86
CA GLN A 106 -30.25 -54.09 -40.49
C GLN A 106 -31.16 -52.86 -40.39
N ASN A 107 -31.58 -52.28 -41.52
CA ASN A 107 -32.30 -50.99 -41.60
C ASN A 107 -31.55 -49.83 -40.92
N LYS A 108 -30.22 -49.76 -41.09
CA LYS A 108 -29.37 -48.77 -40.42
C LYS A 108 -28.79 -47.77 -41.41
N PHE A 109 -28.95 -46.48 -41.11
CA PHE A 109 -28.31 -45.37 -41.78
C PHE A 109 -27.23 -44.76 -40.89
N SER A 110 -26.07 -44.45 -41.46
CA SER A 110 -25.00 -43.71 -40.80
C SER A 110 -24.37 -42.70 -41.77
N LEU A 111 -24.07 -41.50 -41.29
CA LEU A 111 -23.26 -40.50 -41.95
C LEU A 111 -22.20 -40.03 -40.96
N ASN A 112 -20.95 -40.04 -41.40
CA ASN A 112 -19.83 -39.45 -40.68
C ASN A 112 -19.13 -38.49 -41.63
N ALA A 113 -18.96 -37.25 -41.22
CA ALA A 113 -18.23 -36.25 -41.98
C ALA A 113 -17.23 -35.51 -41.10
N ASP A 114 -16.11 -35.08 -41.67
CA ASP A 114 -15.13 -34.23 -41.02
C ASP A 114 -14.74 -33.12 -41.98
N ILE A 115 -14.88 -31.86 -41.54
CA ILE A 115 -14.56 -30.67 -42.33
C ILE A 115 -13.41 -29.96 -41.64
N ILE A 116 -12.28 -29.86 -42.33
CA ILE A 116 -11.07 -29.18 -41.87
C ILE A 116 -10.84 -27.96 -42.76
N GLY A 117 -10.83 -26.77 -42.18
CA GLY A 117 -10.48 -25.52 -42.85
C GLY A 117 -9.20 -24.92 -42.28
N GLN A 118 -8.30 -24.46 -43.14
CA GLN A 118 -7.10 -23.73 -42.75
C GLN A 118 -7.03 -22.40 -43.52
N PHE A 119 -7.10 -21.29 -42.80
CA PHE A 119 -7.12 -19.94 -43.35
C PHE A 119 -5.94 -19.13 -42.79
N ALA A 120 -5.26 -18.37 -43.64
CA ALA A 120 -4.21 -17.44 -43.23
C ALA A 120 -3.13 -18.01 -42.28
N SER A 121 -2.70 -19.27 -42.48
CA SER A 121 -1.71 -20.03 -41.69
C SER A 121 -2.01 -20.29 -40.20
N THR A 122 -2.66 -19.37 -39.50
CA THR A 122 -2.94 -19.42 -38.05
C THR A 122 -4.38 -19.80 -37.71
N VAL A 123 -5.32 -19.60 -38.63
CA VAL A 123 -6.74 -19.89 -38.38
C VAL A 123 -7.06 -21.31 -38.84
N LYS A 124 -7.53 -22.16 -37.92
CA LYS A 124 -7.93 -23.54 -38.21
C LYS A 124 -9.33 -23.81 -37.68
N ALA A 125 -10.11 -24.59 -38.42
CA ALA A 125 -11.43 -25.05 -38.00
C ALA A 125 -11.57 -26.54 -38.30
N GLU A 126 -11.99 -27.34 -37.33
CA GLU A 126 -12.29 -28.76 -37.48
C GLU A 126 -13.73 -29.03 -37.01
N ILE A 127 -14.57 -29.56 -37.89
CA ILE A 127 -16.01 -29.75 -37.65
C ILE A 127 -16.38 -31.20 -37.97
N PRO A 128 -16.37 -32.10 -36.97
CA PRO A 128 -16.90 -33.45 -37.13
C PRO A 128 -18.43 -33.44 -37.05
N ILE A 129 -19.08 -34.17 -37.95
CA ILE A 129 -20.54 -34.31 -38.04
C ILE A 129 -20.90 -35.79 -38.08
N GLY A 130 -21.81 -36.22 -37.22
CA GLY A 130 -22.31 -37.58 -37.16
C GLY A 130 -23.84 -37.62 -37.22
N LEU A 131 -24.41 -38.50 -38.03
CA LEU A 131 -25.85 -38.75 -38.07
C LEU A 131 -26.06 -40.27 -38.16
N TYR A 132 -26.93 -40.81 -37.32
CA TYR A 132 -27.29 -42.23 -37.34
C TYR A 132 -28.78 -42.40 -37.14
N ALA A 133 -29.38 -43.37 -37.84
CA ALA A 133 -30.77 -43.77 -37.62
C ALA A 133 -30.94 -45.26 -37.92
N GLY A 134 -31.51 -46.02 -36.98
CA GLY A 134 -31.76 -47.45 -37.11
C GLY A 134 -32.88 -47.92 -36.19
N PRO A 135 -33.20 -49.24 -36.17
CA PRO A 135 -34.24 -49.80 -35.33
C PRO A 135 -33.95 -49.66 -33.82
N ASP A 136 -32.68 -49.48 -33.47
CA ASP A 136 -32.17 -49.25 -32.11
C ASP A 136 -32.24 -47.78 -31.67
N GLY A 137 -32.42 -46.84 -32.60
CA GLY A 137 -32.55 -45.42 -32.29
C GLY A 137 -31.85 -44.50 -33.29
N TRP A 138 -31.65 -43.25 -32.91
CA TRP A 138 -30.99 -42.25 -33.75
C TRP A 138 -30.12 -41.29 -32.94
N TYR A 139 -29.16 -40.65 -33.60
CA TYR A 139 -28.45 -39.48 -33.08
C TYR A 139 -28.07 -38.51 -34.19
N PHE A 140 -27.90 -37.24 -33.84
CA PHE A 140 -27.24 -36.20 -34.61
C PHE A 140 -26.21 -35.51 -33.73
N LYS A 141 -24.98 -35.38 -34.24
CA LYS A 141 -23.82 -34.80 -33.56
C LYS A 141 -23.13 -33.80 -34.46
N VAL A 142 -22.79 -32.63 -33.91
CA VAL A 142 -21.85 -31.67 -34.49
C VAL A 142 -20.83 -31.41 -33.40
N GLY A 143 -19.68 -32.06 -33.48
CA GLY A 143 -18.85 -32.30 -32.30
C GLY A 143 -19.42 -33.38 -31.38
N ASP A 144 -18.54 -34.02 -30.63
CA ASP A 144 -18.86 -34.99 -29.59
C ASP A 144 -18.17 -34.55 -28.29
N ALA A 145 -18.92 -34.47 -27.19
CA ALA A 145 -18.41 -33.94 -25.94
C ALA A 145 -17.29 -34.77 -25.32
N PHE A 146 -17.24 -36.07 -25.64
CA PHE A 146 -16.34 -37.09 -25.07
C PHE A 146 -15.40 -37.72 -26.09
N ALA A 147 -15.58 -37.43 -27.38
CA ALA A 147 -14.68 -37.83 -28.46
C ALA A 147 -14.06 -36.59 -29.14
N LYS A 148 -14.44 -36.32 -30.40
CA LYS A 148 -13.89 -35.20 -31.17
C LYS A 148 -14.88 -34.02 -31.16
N ARG A 149 -14.54 -32.95 -30.44
CA ARG A 149 -15.30 -31.68 -30.45
C ARG A 149 -15.08 -30.91 -31.76
N VAL A 150 -15.94 -29.95 -32.02
CA VAL A 150 -15.64 -28.87 -32.96
C VAL A 150 -14.51 -28.04 -32.37
N THR A 151 -13.50 -27.68 -33.17
CA THR A 151 -12.37 -26.85 -32.72
C THR A 151 -12.18 -25.69 -33.69
N PHE A 152 -12.00 -24.48 -33.14
CA PHE A 152 -11.60 -23.28 -33.84
C PHE A 152 -10.33 -22.75 -33.18
N SER A 153 -9.26 -22.55 -33.94
CA SER A 153 -8.07 -21.84 -33.49
C SER A 153 -7.99 -20.54 -34.28
N LEU A 154 -8.03 -19.39 -33.59
CA LEU A 154 -7.91 -18.07 -34.20
C LEU A 154 -6.45 -17.64 -34.30
N ILE A 155 -5.71 -17.91 -33.22
CA ILE A 155 -4.29 -17.63 -33.10
C ILE A 155 -3.65 -18.85 -32.47
N ASP A 156 -2.59 -19.35 -33.08
CA ASP A 156 -1.81 -20.47 -32.59
C ASP A 156 -0.37 -20.27 -33.08
N ASP A 157 0.36 -19.40 -32.37
CA ASP A 157 1.71 -18.96 -32.74
C ASP A 157 2.67 -19.14 -31.56
N SER A 158 3.89 -19.55 -31.87
CA SER A 158 4.90 -19.89 -30.87
C SER A 158 6.29 -19.56 -31.40
N THR A 159 7.02 -18.75 -30.64
CA THR A 159 8.41 -18.38 -30.86
C THR A 159 9.21 -18.60 -29.57
N ASP A 160 10.54 -18.44 -29.65
CA ASP A 160 11.41 -18.51 -28.47
C ASP A 160 11.12 -17.39 -27.43
N VAL A 161 10.39 -16.34 -27.80
CA VAL A 161 10.12 -15.16 -26.97
C VAL A 161 8.68 -15.12 -26.45
N PHE A 162 7.73 -15.67 -27.21
CA PHE A 162 6.33 -15.70 -26.79
C PHE A 162 5.57 -16.90 -27.37
N VAL A 163 4.56 -17.35 -26.64
CA VAL A 163 3.55 -18.31 -27.08
C VAL A 163 2.18 -17.64 -26.94
N MET A 164 1.39 -17.66 -28.01
CA MET A 164 0.05 -17.09 -28.02
C MET A 164 -0.92 -18.08 -28.65
N HIS A 165 -1.93 -18.47 -27.88
CA HIS A 165 -3.02 -19.33 -28.29
C HIS A 165 -4.35 -18.66 -27.98
N LEU A 166 -5.26 -18.68 -28.94
CA LEU A 166 -6.67 -18.33 -28.76
C LEU A 166 -7.52 -19.33 -29.53
N GLY A 167 -8.19 -20.19 -28.77
CA GLY A 167 -8.98 -21.31 -29.24
C GLY A 167 -10.43 -21.24 -28.77
N ALA A 168 -11.27 -22.02 -29.44
CA ALA A 168 -12.61 -22.33 -28.99
C ALA A 168 -12.97 -23.76 -29.35
N THR A 169 -13.68 -24.46 -28.47
CA THR A 169 -14.27 -25.76 -28.76
C THR A 169 -15.78 -25.74 -28.56
N ALA A 170 -16.50 -26.60 -29.28
CA ALA A 170 -17.94 -26.72 -29.12
C ALA A 170 -18.44 -28.13 -29.45
N TYR A 171 -19.62 -28.48 -28.96
CA TYR A 171 -20.34 -29.67 -29.36
C TYR A 171 -21.85 -29.46 -29.27
N PHE A 172 -22.59 -30.21 -30.08
CA PHE A 172 -24.03 -30.32 -30.02
C PHE A 172 -24.42 -31.76 -30.37
N GLU A 173 -25.11 -32.45 -29.47
CA GLU A 173 -25.50 -33.84 -29.62
C GLU A 173 -26.97 -34.00 -29.24
N MET A 174 -27.75 -34.73 -30.03
CA MET A 174 -29.13 -35.07 -29.71
C MET A 174 -29.55 -36.42 -30.27
N GLY A 175 -30.49 -37.09 -29.60
CA GLY A 175 -31.13 -38.29 -30.12
C GLY A 175 -31.48 -39.32 -29.05
N SER A 176 -32.16 -40.40 -29.48
CA SER A 176 -32.55 -41.49 -28.59
C SER A 176 -31.38 -42.37 -28.14
N LEU A 177 -30.25 -42.30 -28.85
CA LEU A 177 -29.00 -42.98 -28.50
C LEU A 177 -28.02 -42.07 -27.74
N ILE A 178 -28.38 -40.81 -27.50
CA ILE A 178 -27.59 -39.88 -26.69
C ILE A 178 -28.10 -39.96 -25.26
N ASN A 179 -27.24 -40.34 -24.33
CA ASN A 179 -27.49 -40.22 -22.91
C ASN A 179 -26.87 -38.90 -22.44
N PRO A 180 -27.63 -37.80 -22.28
CA PRO A 180 -27.05 -36.50 -21.97
C PRO A 180 -26.37 -36.52 -20.59
N GLN A 181 -25.11 -36.08 -20.54
CA GLN A 181 -24.28 -36.00 -19.34
C GLN A 181 -23.44 -34.73 -19.41
N LEU A 182 -23.23 -34.04 -18.29
CA LEU A 182 -22.30 -32.91 -18.26
C LEU A 182 -20.84 -33.43 -18.36
N PRO A 183 -20.00 -32.84 -19.22
CA PRO A 183 -18.57 -33.12 -19.24
C PRO A 183 -17.86 -32.74 -17.94
N ASP A 184 -16.66 -33.30 -17.76
CA ASP A 184 -15.75 -32.88 -16.69
C ASP A 184 -15.37 -31.42 -16.86
N LEU A 185 -15.21 -30.69 -15.74
CA LEU A 185 -14.70 -29.32 -15.77
C LEU A 185 -13.26 -29.31 -16.24
N PRO A 186 -12.81 -28.24 -16.91
CA PRO A 186 -11.41 -28.08 -17.25
C PRO A 186 -10.53 -28.18 -15.99
N PRO A 187 -9.40 -28.90 -16.04
CA PRO A 187 -8.53 -29.09 -14.88
C PRO A 187 -8.14 -27.78 -14.19
N GLN A 188 -7.91 -26.70 -14.94
CA GLN A 188 -7.52 -25.37 -14.48
C GLN A 188 -8.57 -24.72 -13.56
N VAL A 189 -9.86 -24.97 -13.84
CA VAL A 189 -10.95 -24.50 -12.99
C VAL A 189 -10.95 -25.23 -11.64
N THR A 190 -10.53 -26.51 -11.63
CA THR A 190 -10.60 -27.37 -10.43
C THR A 190 -9.28 -27.50 -9.66
N SER A 191 -8.14 -27.17 -10.27
CA SER A 191 -6.80 -27.46 -9.74
C SER A 191 -6.47 -26.69 -8.45
N HIS A 192 -7.22 -25.64 -8.16
CA HIS A 192 -7.00 -24.77 -7.00
C HIS A 192 -7.88 -25.12 -5.80
N GLY A 193 -8.74 -26.14 -5.89
CA GLY A 193 -9.61 -26.55 -4.79
C GLY A 193 -11.07 -26.15 -4.98
N LEU A 194 -11.39 -25.51 -6.10
CA LEU A 194 -12.76 -25.22 -6.47
C LEU A 194 -13.43 -26.55 -6.84
N THR A 195 -14.42 -26.92 -6.02
CA THR A 195 -15.18 -28.16 -6.17
C THR A 195 -16.66 -27.81 -6.17
N ARG A 196 -17.43 -28.49 -7.02
CA ARG A 196 -18.90 -28.39 -7.00
C ARG A 196 -19.41 -28.73 -5.60
N ASP A 197 -20.51 -28.10 -5.17
CA ASP A 197 -21.22 -28.53 -3.96
C ASP A 197 -21.40 -30.07 -3.94
N PRO A 198 -21.12 -30.74 -2.81
CA PRO A 198 -21.24 -32.20 -2.72
C PRO A 198 -22.63 -32.73 -3.08
N SER A 199 -23.69 -31.96 -2.80
CA SER A 199 -25.07 -32.34 -3.13
C SER A 199 -25.38 -32.17 -4.62
N ALA A 200 -24.87 -31.11 -5.25
CA ALA A 200 -24.90 -30.93 -6.70
C ALA A 200 -24.12 -32.06 -7.41
N THR A 201 -22.92 -32.38 -6.93
CA THR A 201 -22.10 -33.48 -7.44
C THR A 201 -22.82 -34.83 -7.37
N ALA A 202 -23.45 -35.14 -6.23
CA ALA A 202 -24.21 -36.37 -6.07
C ALA A 202 -25.41 -36.45 -7.03
N LEU A 203 -26.12 -35.34 -7.24
CA LEU A 203 -27.23 -35.26 -8.18
C LEU A 203 -26.77 -35.47 -9.63
N ILE A 204 -25.69 -34.79 -10.05
CA ILE A 204 -25.11 -34.92 -11.38
C ILE A 204 -24.63 -36.36 -11.61
N ALA A 205 -23.99 -36.99 -10.62
CA ALA A 205 -23.54 -38.37 -10.71
C ALA A 205 -24.71 -39.36 -10.88
N GLU A 206 -25.78 -39.20 -10.09
CA GLU A 206 -27.00 -40.02 -10.20
C GLU A 206 -27.69 -39.83 -11.55
N MET A 207 -27.76 -38.58 -12.02
CA MET A 207 -28.30 -38.24 -13.33
C MET A 207 -27.49 -38.86 -14.47
N ASN A 208 -26.16 -38.83 -14.38
CA ASN A 208 -25.28 -39.40 -15.40
C ASN A 208 -25.45 -40.93 -15.47
N GLN A 209 -25.61 -41.60 -14.33
CA GLN A 209 -25.82 -43.05 -14.25
C GLN A 209 -27.21 -43.50 -14.70
N SER A 210 -28.22 -42.63 -14.60
CA SER A 210 -29.60 -42.93 -14.99
C SER A 210 -29.75 -43.03 -16.52
N PRO A 211 -30.37 -44.08 -17.08
CA PRO A 211 -30.65 -44.16 -18.52
C PRO A 211 -31.65 -43.09 -18.97
N GLY A 212 -31.38 -42.46 -20.10
CA GLY A 212 -32.27 -41.47 -20.70
C GLY A 212 -31.84 -41.08 -22.11
N GLU A 213 -32.68 -40.28 -22.75
CA GLU A 213 -32.45 -39.72 -24.08
C GLU A 213 -32.60 -38.21 -24.07
N GLY A 214 -32.04 -37.49 -25.04
CA GLY A 214 -32.23 -36.05 -25.10
C GLY A 214 -31.17 -35.33 -25.92
N MET A 215 -30.81 -34.13 -25.47
CA MET A 215 -29.81 -33.28 -26.13
C MET A 215 -28.81 -32.70 -25.14
N MET A 216 -27.60 -32.45 -25.59
CA MET A 216 -26.57 -31.73 -24.85
C MET A 216 -25.72 -30.89 -25.78
N PHE A 217 -25.27 -29.75 -25.30
CA PHE A 217 -24.41 -28.84 -26.06
C PHE A 217 -23.56 -28.02 -25.11
N GLY A 218 -22.39 -27.64 -25.57
CA GLY A 218 -21.44 -26.86 -24.79
C GLY A 218 -20.45 -26.16 -25.70
N ALA A 219 -19.86 -25.09 -25.17
CA ALA A 219 -18.81 -24.36 -25.84
C ALA A 219 -17.82 -23.82 -24.81
N GLU A 220 -16.55 -23.75 -25.21
CA GLU A 220 -15.44 -23.25 -24.42
C GLU A 220 -14.60 -22.33 -25.31
N VAL A 221 -14.14 -21.22 -24.76
CA VAL A 221 -13.10 -20.38 -25.32
C VAL A 221 -11.92 -20.42 -24.37
N ASP A 222 -10.74 -20.69 -24.92
CA ASP A 222 -9.49 -20.75 -24.15
C ASP A 222 -8.43 -19.85 -24.77
N GLY A 223 -7.63 -19.23 -23.91
CA GLY A 223 -6.55 -18.35 -24.29
C GLY A 223 -5.33 -18.62 -23.43
N ASN A 224 -4.16 -18.69 -24.05
CA ASN A 224 -2.87 -18.77 -23.38
C ASN A 224 -1.93 -17.75 -23.98
N LEU A 225 -1.31 -16.96 -23.11
CA LEU A 225 -0.29 -15.99 -23.47
C LEU A 225 0.90 -16.18 -22.55
N SER A 226 2.04 -16.55 -23.11
CA SER A 226 3.30 -16.69 -22.38
C SER A 226 4.36 -15.82 -23.03
N PHE A 227 5.10 -15.05 -22.23
CA PHE A 227 6.25 -14.24 -22.65
C PHE A 227 7.46 -14.64 -21.84
N SER A 228 8.59 -14.80 -22.52
CA SER A 228 9.89 -15.08 -21.91
C SER A 228 10.93 -14.10 -22.45
N PHE A 229 11.51 -13.29 -21.56
CA PHE A 229 12.55 -12.33 -21.91
C PHE A 229 13.68 -12.35 -20.87
N ALA A 230 14.87 -12.77 -21.31
CA ALA A 230 16.04 -12.97 -20.46
C ALA A 230 15.75 -13.90 -19.27
N MET A 231 15.83 -13.39 -18.04
CA MET A 231 15.53 -14.15 -16.82
C MET A 231 14.10 -13.95 -16.33
N LEU A 232 13.23 -13.24 -17.04
CA LEU A 232 11.86 -12.95 -16.63
C LEU A 232 10.87 -13.73 -17.50
N TYR A 233 9.78 -14.19 -16.89
CA TYR A 233 8.63 -14.71 -17.63
C TYR A 233 7.32 -14.12 -17.10
N ALA A 234 6.33 -14.08 -17.98
CA ALA A 234 4.94 -13.80 -17.65
C ALA A 234 4.04 -14.77 -18.40
N LYS A 235 3.14 -15.43 -17.68
CA LYS A 235 2.13 -16.36 -18.22
C LYS A 235 0.76 -15.86 -17.83
N ALA A 236 -0.15 -15.82 -18.78
CA ALA A 236 -1.55 -15.53 -18.57
C ALA A 236 -2.39 -16.61 -19.28
N GLN A 237 -3.35 -17.17 -18.59
CA GLN A 237 -4.27 -18.16 -19.13
C GLN A 237 -5.70 -17.78 -18.76
N ALA A 238 -6.61 -17.88 -19.71
CA ALA A 238 -8.03 -17.63 -19.50
C ALA A 238 -8.87 -18.72 -20.15
N ILE A 239 -9.92 -19.16 -19.47
CA ILE A 239 -10.90 -20.11 -20.00
C ILE A 239 -12.29 -19.58 -19.63
N VAL A 240 -13.24 -19.64 -20.56
CA VAL A 240 -14.66 -19.42 -20.27
C VAL A 240 -15.44 -20.45 -21.05
N GLY A 241 -16.32 -21.18 -20.39
CA GLY A 241 -17.14 -22.18 -21.06
C GLY A 241 -18.45 -22.47 -20.35
N PHE A 242 -19.30 -23.20 -21.04
CA PHE A 242 -20.55 -23.71 -20.49
C PHE A 242 -20.90 -25.05 -21.12
N ASP A 243 -21.63 -25.88 -20.38
CA ASP A 243 -22.23 -27.12 -20.87
C ASP A 243 -23.67 -27.21 -20.38
N MET A 244 -24.57 -27.61 -21.26
CA MET A 244 -26.00 -27.75 -21.01
C MET A 244 -26.46 -29.13 -21.46
N ALA A 245 -27.29 -29.78 -20.66
CA ALA A 245 -27.91 -31.06 -20.96
C ALA A 245 -29.42 -31.00 -20.67
N LEU A 246 -30.24 -31.48 -21.60
CA LEU A 246 -31.67 -31.67 -21.44
C LEU A 246 -31.98 -33.15 -21.64
N LYS A 247 -32.40 -33.82 -20.58
CA LYS A 247 -32.54 -35.27 -20.53
C LYS A 247 -33.96 -35.68 -20.19
N HIS A 248 -34.49 -36.64 -20.94
CA HIS A 248 -35.72 -37.35 -20.67
C HIS A 248 -35.41 -38.72 -20.06
N PHE A 249 -35.90 -38.98 -18.85
CA PHE A 249 -35.66 -40.23 -18.15
C PHE A 249 -36.67 -41.31 -18.54
N GLN A 250 -36.20 -42.56 -18.68
CA GLN A 250 -37.04 -43.71 -19.02
C GLN A 250 -38.01 -44.09 -17.88
N ASN A 251 -37.61 -43.87 -16.63
CA ASN A 251 -38.40 -44.08 -15.43
C ASN A 251 -38.63 -42.73 -14.73
N SER A 252 -39.61 -42.63 -13.82
CA SER A 252 -39.79 -41.42 -13.01
C SER A 252 -38.52 -41.16 -12.19
N PHE A 253 -37.73 -40.17 -12.60
CA PHE A 253 -36.57 -39.72 -11.85
C PHE A 253 -37.08 -39.09 -10.56
N GLN A 254 -36.69 -39.63 -9.40
CA GLN A 254 -37.10 -39.11 -8.11
C GLN A 254 -35.91 -38.47 -7.39
N CYS A 255 -36.06 -37.21 -7.02
CA CYS A 255 -35.13 -36.51 -6.15
C CYS A 255 -35.82 -36.33 -4.79
N ASN A 256 -35.24 -36.86 -3.70
CA ASN A 256 -35.83 -36.83 -2.36
C ASN A 256 -37.30 -37.32 -2.29
N SER A 257 -37.62 -38.43 -2.97
CA SER A 257 -38.96 -39.03 -3.02
C SER A 257 -40.05 -38.17 -3.68
N GLN A 258 -39.66 -37.14 -4.45
CA GLN A 258 -40.55 -36.36 -5.31
C GLN A 258 -40.18 -36.57 -6.78
N ALA A 259 -41.18 -36.61 -7.66
CA ALA A 259 -40.94 -36.67 -9.10
C ALA A 259 -40.19 -35.41 -9.55
N ALA A 260 -39.00 -35.60 -10.12
CA ALA A 260 -38.14 -34.53 -10.60
C ALA A 260 -38.35 -34.30 -12.11
N GLY A 261 -38.36 -33.03 -12.51
CA GLY A 261 -38.57 -32.60 -13.88
C GLY A 261 -40.02 -32.41 -14.31
N TRP A 262 -40.22 -31.98 -15.55
CA TRP A 262 -41.52 -31.86 -16.20
C TRP A 262 -41.71 -33.02 -17.17
N GLN A 263 -42.66 -33.93 -16.89
CA GLN A 263 -42.86 -35.14 -17.71
C GLN A 263 -41.56 -35.95 -17.93
N ASN A 264 -40.80 -36.23 -16.87
CA ASN A 264 -39.47 -36.86 -16.91
C ASN A 264 -38.38 -36.09 -17.67
N TRP A 265 -38.62 -34.84 -18.12
CA TRP A 265 -37.58 -33.96 -18.65
C TRP A 265 -36.92 -33.15 -17.56
N TYR A 266 -35.59 -33.11 -17.57
CA TYR A 266 -34.80 -32.29 -16.66
C TYR A 266 -33.64 -31.63 -17.41
N ALA A 267 -33.44 -30.33 -17.17
CA ALA A 267 -32.34 -29.56 -17.70
C ALA A 267 -31.28 -29.36 -16.62
N LEU A 268 -30.02 -29.50 -17.00
CA LEU A 268 -28.86 -29.36 -16.14
C LEU A 268 -27.81 -28.53 -16.90
N GLY A 269 -27.13 -27.62 -16.21
CA GLY A 269 -26.13 -26.77 -16.81
C GLY A 269 -24.97 -26.45 -15.88
N GLN A 270 -23.82 -26.14 -16.48
CA GLN A 270 -22.66 -25.57 -15.81
C GLN A 270 -22.06 -24.44 -16.66
N ILE A 271 -21.60 -23.39 -16.00
CA ILE A 271 -20.85 -22.28 -16.57
C ILE A 271 -19.58 -22.15 -15.74
N TYR A 272 -18.42 -22.05 -16.37
CA TYR A 272 -17.13 -21.97 -15.68
C TYR A 272 -16.24 -20.93 -16.33
N ALA A 273 -15.40 -20.32 -15.50
CA ALA A 273 -14.37 -19.40 -15.94
C ALA A 273 -13.09 -19.61 -15.10
N TYR A 274 -11.95 -19.41 -15.74
CA TYR A 274 -10.63 -19.41 -15.13
C TYR A 274 -9.83 -18.24 -15.66
N LEU A 275 -9.09 -17.58 -14.77
CA LEU A 275 -8.07 -16.58 -15.10
C LEU A 275 -6.85 -16.85 -14.21
N GLY A 276 -5.74 -17.26 -14.82
CA GLY A 276 -4.45 -17.42 -14.16
C GLY A 276 -3.45 -16.40 -14.71
N VAL A 277 -2.72 -15.75 -13.81
CA VAL A 277 -1.59 -14.87 -14.13
C VAL A 277 -0.42 -15.25 -13.23
N ASP A 278 0.73 -15.53 -13.84
CA ASP A 278 1.96 -15.92 -13.16
C ASP A 278 3.14 -15.12 -13.73
N VAL A 279 3.83 -14.36 -12.87
CA VAL A 279 5.00 -13.55 -13.22
C VAL A 279 6.16 -13.93 -12.32
N GLY A 280 7.29 -14.29 -12.94
CA GLY A 280 8.43 -14.82 -12.20
C GLY A 280 9.78 -14.63 -12.89
N ILE A 281 10.80 -15.22 -12.28
CA ILE A 281 12.18 -15.24 -12.80
C ILE A 281 12.67 -16.67 -13.08
N HIS A 282 13.25 -16.88 -14.26
CA HIS A 282 14.05 -18.06 -14.60
C HIS A 282 15.42 -17.95 -13.91
N VAL A 283 15.70 -18.85 -12.97
CA VAL A 283 16.99 -18.93 -12.27
C VAL A 283 17.81 -20.04 -12.91
N ASP A 284 18.92 -19.68 -13.56
CA ASP A 284 19.89 -20.64 -14.12
C ASP A 284 21.26 -20.38 -13.50
N VAL A 285 21.50 -21.00 -12.33
CA VAL A 285 22.78 -20.95 -11.62
C VAL A 285 23.32 -22.37 -11.38
N TRP A 286 24.64 -22.50 -11.20
CA TRP A 286 25.35 -23.79 -11.11
C TRP A 286 24.85 -24.78 -10.03
N PHE A 287 24.07 -24.33 -9.04
CA PHE A 287 23.47 -25.18 -8.00
C PHE A 287 21.93 -25.29 -8.08
N PHE A 288 21.26 -24.50 -8.93
CA PHE A 288 19.81 -24.50 -9.06
C PHE A 288 19.38 -23.97 -10.43
N LYS A 289 18.58 -24.77 -11.15
CA LYS A 289 17.94 -24.39 -12.41
C LYS A 289 16.44 -24.58 -12.27
N GLY A 290 15.68 -23.48 -12.28
CA GLY A 290 14.22 -23.52 -12.09
C GLY A 290 13.58 -22.14 -12.09
N ASP A 291 12.25 -22.13 -12.20
CA ASP A 291 11.43 -20.92 -12.17
C ASP A 291 11.13 -20.55 -10.72
N MET A 292 11.19 -19.27 -10.38
CA MET A 292 10.72 -18.73 -9.10
C MET A 292 9.63 -17.71 -9.32
N ASP A 293 8.44 -18.01 -8.81
CA ASP A 293 7.25 -17.17 -8.88
C ASP A 293 7.45 -15.92 -8.00
N LEU A 294 7.31 -14.74 -8.59
CA LEU A 294 7.36 -13.47 -7.86
C LEU A 294 5.95 -13.03 -7.46
N VAL A 295 5.00 -13.18 -8.36
CA VAL A 295 3.58 -12.91 -8.15
C VAL A 295 2.77 -13.95 -8.93
N SER A 296 1.89 -14.66 -8.24
CA SER A 296 0.91 -15.57 -8.83
C SER A 296 -0.48 -15.13 -8.40
N LEU A 297 -1.43 -15.05 -9.33
CA LEU A 297 -2.84 -14.76 -9.10
C LEU A 297 -3.70 -15.69 -9.94
N GLN A 298 -4.60 -16.41 -9.30
CA GLN A 298 -5.45 -17.40 -9.93
C GLN A 298 -6.88 -17.22 -9.45
N VAL A 299 -7.80 -17.06 -10.39
CA VAL A 299 -9.21 -16.82 -10.14
C VAL A 299 -10.00 -17.88 -10.89
N SER A 300 -10.76 -18.68 -10.16
CA SER A 300 -11.62 -19.73 -10.72
C SER A 300 -13.06 -19.45 -10.31
N ALA A 301 -13.99 -19.56 -11.25
CA ALA A 301 -15.42 -19.40 -10.99
C ALA A 301 -16.21 -20.54 -11.61
N LEU A 302 -17.21 -21.03 -10.91
CA LEU A 302 -18.10 -22.09 -11.34
C LEU A 302 -19.53 -21.75 -10.95
N LEU A 303 -20.46 -21.98 -11.85
CA LEU A 303 -21.89 -21.86 -11.64
C LEU A 303 -22.55 -23.13 -12.18
N THR A 304 -23.28 -23.85 -11.34
CA THR A 304 -24.04 -25.04 -11.74
C THR A 304 -25.52 -24.85 -11.43
N GLY A 305 -26.41 -25.47 -12.21
CA GLY A 305 -27.83 -25.35 -11.94
C GLY A 305 -28.70 -26.34 -12.69
N GLY A 306 -29.94 -26.48 -12.24
CA GLY A 306 -30.93 -27.38 -12.82
C GLY A 306 -32.34 -26.79 -12.83
N LEU A 307 -33.14 -27.18 -13.82
CA LEU A 307 -34.52 -26.71 -14.06
C LEU A 307 -35.40 -27.88 -14.54
N PRO A 308 -36.74 -27.82 -14.40
CA PRO A 308 -37.54 -26.84 -13.63
C PRO A 308 -37.95 -27.31 -12.23
N ASN A 309 -37.73 -28.58 -11.84
CA ASN A 309 -38.13 -29.09 -10.52
C ASN A 309 -37.20 -30.23 -10.02
N PRO A 310 -36.31 -30.01 -9.03
CA PRO A 310 -36.06 -28.73 -8.37
C PRO A 310 -35.38 -27.73 -9.33
N THR A 311 -35.73 -26.45 -9.18
CA THR A 311 -34.97 -25.32 -9.75
C THR A 311 -33.90 -24.92 -8.75
N TRP A 312 -32.63 -24.97 -9.16
CA TRP A 312 -31.50 -24.61 -8.30
C TRP A 312 -30.34 -24.02 -9.11
N LEU A 313 -29.56 -23.17 -8.46
CA LEU A 313 -28.35 -22.54 -8.97
C LEU A 313 -27.33 -22.50 -7.82
N ASP A 314 -26.08 -22.83 -8.09
CA ASP A 314 -25.00 -22.97 -7.11
C ASP A 314 -23.71 -22.38 -7.70
N GLY A 315 -23.12 -21.42 -7.01
CA GLY A 315 -22.02 -20.61 -7.50
C GLY A 315 -20.84 -20.60 -6.54
N ASP A 316 -19.66 -20.89 -7.06
CA ASP A 316 -18.38 -20.89 -6.35
C ASP A 316 -17.40 -19.94 -7.05
N LEU A 317 -16.70 -19.14 -6.26
CA LEU A 317 -15.59 -18.28 -6.68
C LEU A 317 -14.41 -18.57 -5.77
N GLN A 318 -13.25 -18.82 -6.36
CA GLN A 318 -12.01 -19.00 -5.64
C GLN A 318 -10.91 -18.09 -6.17
N VAL A 319 -10.18 -17.46 -5.25
CA VAL A 319 -9.06 -16.57 -5.52
C VAL A 319 -7.85 -17.03 -4.70
N ASP A 320 -6.80 -17.41 -5.41
CA ASP A 320 -5.50 -17.79 -4.86
C ASP A 320 -4.44 -16.79 -5.34
N GLY A 321 -3.67 -16.22 -4.42
CA GLY A 321 -2.63 -15.25 -4.71
C GLY A 321 -1.39 -15.47 -3.86
N GLU A 322 -0.20 -15.44 -4.46
CA GLU A 322 1.06 -15.60 -3.74
C GLU A 322 2.10 -14.57 -4.21
N VAL A 323 2.89 -14.05 -3.26
CA VAL A 323 3.98 -13.11 -3.50
C VAL A 323 5.28 -13.68 -2.93
N LEU A 324 6.35 -13.65 -3.74
CA LEU A 324 7.68 -14.16 -3.42
C LEU A 324 7.69 -15.64 -3.01
N ASN A 325 7.11 -16.51 -3.85
CA ASN A 325 7.06 -17.97 -3.64
C ASN A 325 6.45 -18.35 -2.28
N GLY A 326 5.27 -17.79 -1.98
CA GLY A 326 4.49 -18.09 -0.77
C GLY A 326 4.91 -17.36 0.51
N LEU A 327 5.79 -16.34 0.43
CA LEU A 327 6.13 -15.51 1.60
C LEU A 327 4.91 -14.74 2.12
N VAL A 328 4.02 -14.34 1.21
CA VAL A 328 2.70 -13.80 1.50
C VAL A 328 1.71 -14.52 0.60
N SER A 329 0.75 -15.23 1.19
CA SER A 329 -0.27 -16.00 0.49
C SER A 329 -1.67 -15.48 0.86
N VAL A 330 -2.52 -15.31 -0.13
CA VAL A 330 -3.94 -14.99 -0.02
C VAL A 330 -4.71 -16.16 -0.63
N HIS A 331 -5.57 -16.78 0.18
CA HIS A 331 -6.49 -17.82 -0.27
C HIS A 331 -7.87 -17.40 0.21
N THR A 332 -8.79 -17.13 -0.71
CA THR A 332 -10.16 -16.75 -0.36
C THR A 332 -11.16 -17.38 -1.32
N SER A 333 -12.32 -17.74 -0.80
CA SER A 333 -13.41 -18.36 -1.55
C SER A 333 -14.74 -17.72 -1.19
N ALA A 334 -15.62 -17.54 -2.16
CA ALA A 334 -16.99 -17.12 -1.96
C ALA A 334 -17.95 -18.14 -2.59
N HIS A 335 -19.01 -18.49 -1.88
CA HIS A 335 -20.00 -19.48 -2.29
C HIS A 335 -21.42 -18.93 -2.12
N PHE A 336 -22.31 -19.19 -3.08
CA PHE A 336 -23.73 -18.82 -3.00
C PHE A 336 -24.63 -19.83 -3.71
N THR A 337 -25.85 -20.02 -3.20
CA THR A 337 -26.84 -20.96 -3.78
C THR A 337 -28.23 -20.31 -3.83
N ILE A 338 -29.03 -20.58 -4.87
CA ILE A 338 -30.40 -20.08 -5.08
C ILE A 338 -31.32 -21.25 -5.47
N GLY A 339 -32.39 -21.52 -4.71
CA GLY A 339 -33.36 -22.61 -4.97
C GLY A 339 -33.61 -23.50 -3.73
N ASP A 340 -34.45 -24.54 -3.84
CA ASP A 340 -34.73 -25.46 -2.72
C ASP A 340 -33.59 -26.46 -2.47
N LYS A 341 -32.50 -25.98 -1.84
CA LYS A 341 -31.61 -26.70 -0.90
C LYS A 341 -30.84 -25.71 -0.02
N CYS A 342 -30.46 -26.22 1.15
CA CYS A 342 -30.25 -25.54 2.44
C CYS A 342 -28.88 -24.83 2.57
N TYR A 343 -28.88 -23.65 3.20
CA TYR A 343 -27.76 -22.68 3.34
C TYR A 343 -26.48 -23.22 4.01
N PRO A 344 -25.33 -22.63 3.63
CA PRO A 344 -24.63 -21.79 4.61
C PRO A 344 -24.23 -20.41 4.05
N THR A 345 -24.51 -19.36 4.82
CA THR A 345 -23.99 -18.00 4.62
C THR A 345 -22.48 -17.99 4.90
N PRO A 346 -21.62 -17.49 3.99
CA PRO A 346 -20.24 -17.18 4.33
C PRO A 346 -20.21 -16.04 5.35
N ASN A 347 -19.42 -16.18 6.41
CA ASN A 347 -19.08 -15.07 7.31
C ASN A 347 -17.82 -14.40 6.73
N PRO A 348 -17.93 -13.27 5.99
CA PRO A 348 -16.77 -12.65 5.32
C PRO A 348 -15.69 -12.13 6.28
N LEU A 349 -15.91 -12.22 7.60
CA LEU A 349 -15.00 -11.76 8.63
C LEU A 349 -14.27 -12.91 9.37
N SER A 350 -14.68 -14.17 9.22
CA SER A 350 -14.06 -15.29 9.98
C SER A 350 -12.62 -15.61 9.53
N ASP A 351 -12.28 -15.26 8.29
CA ASP A 351 -10.99 -15.58 7.67
C ASP A 351 -10.01 -14.39 7.69
N LEU A 352 -10.45 -13.24 8.21
CA LEU A 352 -9.61 -12.04 8.29
C LEU A 352 -8.68 -12.14 9.50
N GLN A 353 -7.39 -12.40 9.26
CA GLN A 353 -6.36 -12.22 10.29
C GLN A 353 -6.18 -10.71 10.56
N ILE A 354 -6.76 -10.21 11.66
CA ILE A 354 -6.69 -8.79 12.05
C ILE A 354 -5.25 -8.46 12.49
N ILE A 355 -4.72 -9.16 13.50
CA ILE A 355 -3.32 -9.00 13.96
C ILE A 355 -2.36 -9.85 13.12
N SER A 356 -1.45 -9.19 12.41
CA SER A 356 -0.48 -9.78 11.49
C SER A 356 0.90 -10.05 12.11
N ASP A 357 1.34 -9.24 13.07
CA ASP A 357 2.61 -9.44 13.77
C ASP A 357 2.59 -8.88 15.21
N TYR A 358 3.59 -9.25 16.01
CA TYR A 358 3.77 -8.75 17.37
C TYR A 358 5.23 -8.80 17.82
N GLY A 359 5.58 -8.01 18.82
CA GLY A 359 6.91 -8.04 19.44
C GLY A 359 6.95 -7.45 20.84
N PRO A 360 8.07 -7.63 21.58
CA PRO A 360 9.30 -8.32 21.18
C PRO A 360 9.16 -9.85 21.07
N LYS A 361 9.99 -10.49 20.23
CA LYS A 361 10.01 -11.96 20.10
C LYS A 361 11.08 -12.58 21.00
N GLN A 362 10.65 -13.37 22.00
CA GLN A 362 11.47 -14.13 22.98
C GLN A 362 12.38 -13.33 23.92
N LYS A 363 13.15 -12.35 23.42
CA LYS A 363 14.04 -11.49 24.21
C LYS A 363 13.68 -10.03 23.99
N GLY A 364 13.68 -9.26 25.08
CA GLY A 364 13.48 -7.82 25.05
C GLY A 364 14.44 -7.09 25.99
N ASP A 365 14.56 -5.80 25.79
CA ASP A 365 15.16 -4.86 26.73
C ASP A 365 14.14 -4.47 27.81
N VAL A 366 14.62 -4.04 28.97
CA VAL A 366 13.76 -3.59 30.09
C VAL A 366 12.98 -2.31 29.76
N PHE A 367 13.39 -1.56 28.73
CA PHE A 367 12.71 -0.37 28.22
C PHE A 367 11.75 -0.65 27.05
N ASP A 368 11.70 -1.87 26.53
CA ASP A 368 10.89 -2.16 25.35
C ASP A 368 9.39 -2.01 25.64
N TYR A 369 8.68 -1.43 24.66
CA TYR A 369 7.23 -1.43 24.59
C TYR A 369 6.77 -2.61 23.74
N PRO A 370 5.97 -3.55 24.29
CA PRO A 370 5.31 -4.55 23.47
C PRO A 370 4.43 -3.91 22.41
N TYR A 371 4.29 -4.54 21.26
CA TYR A 371 3.46 -4.04 20.18
C TYR A 371 2.75 -5.14 19.41
N VAL A 372 1.69 -4.75 18.71
CA VAL A 372 1.01 -5.55 17.69
C VAL A 372 0.92 -4.76 16.39
N ALA A 373 1.01 -5.45 15.26
CA ALA A 373 0.74 -4.91 13.93
C ALA A 373 -0.52 -5.58 13.37
N SER A 374 -1.31 -4.83 12.61
CA SER A 374 -2.63 -5.22 12.12
C SER A 374 -2.73 -5.02 10.61
N ASN A 375 -3.43 -5.93 9.92
CA ASN A 375 -3.74 -5.82 8.49
C ASN A 375 -4.82 -4.78 8.19
N VAL A 376 -5.56 -4.36 9.21
CA VAL A 376 -6.54 -3.26 9.16
C VAL A 376 -6.15 -2.16 10.15
N GLY A 377 -6.49 -0.92 9.83
CA GLY A 377 -6.38 0.21 10.74
C GLY A 377 -7.37 0.08 11.90
N LEU A 378 -6.85 0.02 13.12
CA LEU A 378 -7.69 -0.04 14.32
C LEU A 378 -8.37 1.31 14.56
N ASN A 379 -9.52 1.32 15.22
CA ASN A 379 -10.38 2.50 15.42
C ASN A 379 -10.70 3.26 14.10
N THR A 380 -10.68 2.55 12.97
CA THR A 380 -10.99 3.10 11.64
C THR A 380 -12.28 2.49 11.13
N ASN A 381 -13.09 3.30 10.44
CA ASN A 381 -14.37 2.84 9.89
C ASN A 381 -14.16 2.21 8.52
N TYR A 382 -14.79 1.06 8.31
CA TYR A 382 -14.73 0.27 7.07
C TYR A 382 -16.14 0.03 6.55
N ASP A 383 -16.44 0.57 5.38
CA ASP A 383 -17.72 0.34 4.70
C ASP A 383 -17.63 -0.91 3.82
N ILE A 384 -18.44 -1.91 4.14
CA ILE A 384 -18.54 -3.16 3.39
C ILE A 384 -19.91 -3.20 2.71
N ASN A 385 -19.91 -3.33 1.39
CA ASN A 385 -21.14 -3.47 0.61
C ASN A 385 -21.58 -4.93 0.61
N ILE A 386 -22.67 -5.21 1.32
CA ILE A 386 -23.34 -6.51 1.30
C ILE A 386 -24.20 -6.58 0.05
N PRO A 387 -24.04 -7.62 -0.79
CA PRO A 387 -24.82 -7.78 -2.01
C PRO A 387 -26.32 -7.94 -1.72
N PRO A 388 -27.20 -7.70 -2.72
CA PRO A 388 -28.64 -7.85 -2.57
C PRO A 388 -29.07 -9.19 -1.98
N THR A 389 -30.00 -9.16 -1.03
CA THR A 389 -30.65 -10.34 -0.43
C THR A 389 -32.18 -10.19 -0.51
N ASN A 390 -32.94 -11.25 -0.23
CA ASN A 390 -34.40 -11.19 -0.16
C ASN A 390 -34.92 -10.16 0.86
N GLN A 391 -34.13 -9.82 1.88
CA GLN A 391 -34.46 -8.82 2.90
C GLN A 391 -34.00 -7.40 2.49
N TYR A 392 -32.97 -7.29 1.65
CA TYR A 392 -32.39 -6.03 1.16
C TYR A 392 -32.20 -6.10 -0.37
N PRO A 393 -33.26 -5.80 -1.15
CA PRO A 393 -33.27 -6.01 -2.61
C PRO A 393 -32.24 -5.18 -3.40
N ASP A 394 -31.77 -4.07 -2.82
CA ASP A 394 -30.80 -3.15 -3.43
C ASP A 394 -29.38 -3.33 -2.86
N GLY A 395 -29.16 -4.32 -2.01
CA GLY A 395 -27.95 -4.46 -1.20
C GLY A 395 -27.95 -3.55 0.01
N GLN A 396 -26.92 -3.65 0.85
CA GLN A 396 -26.78 -2.83 2.06
C GLN A 396 -25.31 -2.54 2.33
N THR A 397 -24.95 -1.29 2.58
CA THR A 397 -23.63 -0.95 3.13
C THR A 397 -23.66 -1.10 4.65
N ARG A 398 -22.70 -1.85 5.20
CA ARG A 398 -22.49 -1.99 6.65
C ARG A 398 -21.12 -1.42 7.02
N THR A 399 -21.08 -0.56 8.03
CA THR A 399 -19.85 0.05 8.51
C THR A 399 -19.33 -0.71 9.73
N TYR A 400 -18.06 -1.12 9.69
CA TYR A 400 -17.38 -1.86 10.75
C TYR A 400 -16.20 -1.07 11.32
N GLN A 401 -15.83 -1.37 12.56
CA GLN A 401 -14.65 -0.84 13.23
C GLN A 401 -14.01 -1.91 14.10
N PHE A 402 -12.67 -1.98 14.07
CA PHE A 402 -11.87 -2.94 14.82
C PHE A 402 -11.18 -2.23 15.99
N ASN A 403 -11.44 -2.67 17.22
CA ASN A 403 -10.99 -1.98 18.42
C ASN A 403 -10.22 -2.93 19.33
N ILE A 404 -9.19 -2.42 20.03
CA ILE A 404 -8.57 -3.18 21.11
C ILE A 404 -9.50 -3.11 22.32
N GLU A 405 -10.15 -4.23 22.64
CA GLU A 405 -11.03 -4.34 23.79
C GLU A 405 -10.24 -4.46 25.10
N SER A 406 -9.20 -5.31 25.10
CA SER A 406 -8.35 -5.47 26.29
C SER A 406 -6.92 -5.80 25.93
N TYR A 407 -6.01 -5.43 26.82
CA TYR A 407 -4.59 -5.73 26.70
C TYR A 407 -3.98 -5.89 28.11
N THR A 408 -3.07 -6.84 28.27
CA THR A 408 -2.35 -7.05 29.54
C THR A 408 -0.89 -7.37 29.28
N ILE A 409 -0.01 -6.87 30.16
CA ILE A 409 1.40 -7.25 30.23
C ILE A 409 1.64 -7.84 31.61
N THR A 410 1.87 -9.14 31.71
CA THR A 410 1.90 -9.86 32.99
C THR A 410 3.24 -10.55 33.22
N PRO A 411 4.00 -10.22 34.28
CA PRO A 411 5.19 -10.97 34.65
C PRO A 411 4.81 -12.35 35.19
N ASN A 412 5.62 -13.37 34.94
CA ASN A 412 5.36 -14.73 35.42
C ASN A 412 5.18 -14.75 36.95
N GLY A 413 3.99 -15.14 37.42
CA GLY A 413 3.63 -15.24 38.84
C GLY A 413 3.38 -13.90 39.55
N GLY A 414 3.21 -12.80 38.82
CA GLY A 414 2.93 -11.47 39.39
C GLY A 414 1.67 -10.81 38.84
N GLN A 415 1.39 -9.59 39.28
CA GLN A 415 0.27 -8.77 38.79
C GLN A 415 0.65 -8.04 37.49
N SER A 416 -0.35 -7.81 36.63
CA SER A 416 -0.18 -7.10 35.36
C SER A 416 0.31 -5.66 35.56
N ILE A 417 1.10 -5.18 34.59
CA ILE A 417 1.64 -3.83 34.55
C ILE A 417 0.62 -2.92 33.88
N ALA A 418 0.43 -1.73 34.45
CA ALA A 418 -0.36 -0.67 33.84
C ALA A 418 0.34 -0.19 32.56
N CYS A 419 -0.38 -0.28 31.45
CA CYS A 419 0.05 0.20 30.14
C CYS A 419 -1.13 0.90 29.45
N TYR A 420 -0.85 1.55 28.33
CA TYR A 420 -1.86 2.18 27.48
C TYR A 420 -1.46 2.01 26.01
N PRO A 421 -2.44 1.87 25.10
CA PRO A 421 -2.17 1.71 23.68
C PRO A 421 -1.76 3.05 23.08
N ASP A 422 -0.79 3.01 22.18
CA ASP A 422 -0.32 4.13 21.40
C ASP A 422 -0.30 3.72 19.93
N TYR A 423 -1.15 4.37 19.13
CA TYR A 423 -1.44 3.99 17.75
C TYR A 423 -0.53 4.75 16.79
N GLU A 424 0.13 4.00 15.92
CA GLU A 424 1.09 4.51 14.93
C GLU A 424 0.73 3.93 13.55
N ASN A 425 1.34 4.49 12.50
CA ASN A 425 1.18 4.03 11.11
C ASN A 425 -0.28 3.93 10.67
N ASN A 426 -1.05 5.01 10.78
CA ASN A 426 -2.49 5.03 10.47
C ASN A 426 -3.28 3.96 11.26
N ASN A 427 -2.97 3.83 12.55
CA ASN A 427 -3.56 2.86 13.47
C ASN A 427 -3.36 1.38 13.11
N THR A 428 -2.42 1.05 12.23
CA THR A 428 -2.08 -0.34 11.89
C THR A 428 -1.02 -0.93 12.82
N THR A 429 -0.36 -0.11 13.65
CA THR A 429 0.59 -0.57 14.67
C THR A 429 0.18 0.01 16.02
N VAL A 430 0.21 -0.81 17.08
CA VAL A 430 -0.09 -0.35 18.44
C VAL A 430 1.02 -0.76 19.39
N TYR A 431 1.65 0.23 20.02
CA TYR A 431 2.58 0.03 21.12
C TYR A 431 1.85 0.10 22.46
N PHE A 432 2.08 -0.85 23.34
CA PHE A 432 1.57 -0.85 24.71
C PHE A 432 2.58 -0.15 25.62
N LYS A 433 2.48 1.18 25.65
CA LYS A 433 3.38 2.05 26.42
C LYS A 433 3.14 1.88 27.92
N HIS A 434 4.24 1.87 28.68
CA HIS A 434 4.24 1.78 30.14
C HIS A 434 5.25 2.76 30.74
N ASN A 435 4.96 3.26 31.94
CA ASN A 435 5.68 4.41 32.52
C ASN A 435 6.95 4.03 33.31
N ASP A 436 7.04 2.77 33.74
CA ASP A 436 8.12 2.24 34.57
C ASP A 436 8.89 1.20 33.76
N MET A 437 10.21 1.17 33.90
CA MET A 437 11.01 0.10 33.31
C MET A 437 10.51 -1.29 33.74
N LEU A 438 10.50 -2.26 32.82
CA LEU A 438 10.18 -3.65 33.14
C LEU A 438 11.21 -4.25 34.11
N LYS A 439 10.79 -5.23 34.91
CA LYS A 439 11.70 -5.92 35.85
C LYS A 439 12.83 -6.59 35.07
N PRO A 440 14.08 -6.50 35.54
CA PRO A 440 15.20 -7.16 34.87
C PRO A 440 15.09 -8.69 34.96
N MET A 441 15.62 -9.39 33.96
CA MET A 441 15.71 -10.86 33.91
C MET A 441 14.36 -11.56 34.20
N THR A 442 13.26 -10.96 33.75
CA THR A 442 11.89 -11.39 34.07
C THR A 442 11.15 -11.75 32.78
N SER A 443 10.44 -12.87 32.79
CA SER A 443 9.58 -13.28 31.68
C SER A 443 8.19 -12.65 31.82
N TYR A 444 7.71 -12.11 30.69
CA TYR A 444 6.42 -11.44 30.54
C TYR A 444 5.56 -12.16 29.52
N THR A 445 4.25 -12.18 29.77
CA THR A 445 3.23 -12.60 28.80
C THR A 445 2.36 -11.40 28.49
N VAL A 446 2.21 -11.13 27.20
CA VAL A 446 1.36 -10.07 26.65
C VAL A 446 0.15 -10.74 26.02
N GLN A 447 -1.03 -10.24 26.34
CA GLN A 447 -2.29 -10.67 25.74
C GLN A 447 -3.03 -9.45 25.22
N VAL A 448 -3.53 -9.53 23.99
CA VAL A 448 -4.30 -8.47 23.33
C VAL A 448 -5.56 -9.09 22.76
N LEU A 449 -6.70 -8.49 23.06
CA LEU A 449 -8.02 -8.84 22.54
C LEU A 449 -8.50 -7.72 21.63
N VAL A 450 -8.77 -8.04 20.38
CA VAL A 450 -9.38 -7.13 19.41
C VAL A 450 -10.81 -7.57 19.17
N ASN A 451 -11.76 -6.64 19.24
CA ASN A 451 -13.16 -6.89 18.94
C ASN A 451 -13.62 -6.11 17.70
N VAL A 452 -14.63 -6.65 17.02
CA VAL A 452 -15.26 -6.03 15.86
C VAL A 452 -16.60 -5.41 16.28
N MET A 453 -16.86 -4.18 15.86
CA MET A 453 -18.12 -3.46 16.08
C MET A 453 -18.75 -3.07 14.75
N GLN A 454 -20.08 -3.06 14.66
CA GLN A 454 -20.84 -2.56 13.52
C GLN A 454 -21.62 -1.30 13.91
N PHE A 455 -21.64 -0.30 13.02
CA PHE A 455 -22.49 0.86 13.18
C PHE A 455 -23.90 0.57 12.62
N TYR A 456 -24.93 0.87 13.40
CA TYR A 456 -26.33 0.73 13.00
C TYR A 456 -26.94 2.13 12.79
N PRO A 457 -27.13 2.59 11.54
CA PRO A 457 -27.59 3.96 11.26
C PRO A 457 -28.95 4.29 11.87
N ASP A 458 -29.88 3.33 11.84
CA ASP A 458 -31.24 3.50 12.38
C ASP A 458 -31.26 3.72 13.90
N GLU A 459 -30.25 3.20 14.60
CA GLU A 459 -30.09 3.32 16.05
C GLU A 459 -29.05 4.37 16.44
N ASN A 460 -28.32 4.91 15.46
CA ASN A 460 -27.20 5.83 15.61
C ASN A 460 -26.18 5.40 16.69
N ARG A 461 -25.80 4.12 16.71
CA ARG A 461 -24.85 3.55 17.67
C ARG A 461 -24.00 2.43 17.10
N TRP A 462 -22.86 2.20 17.74
CA TRP A 462 -22.04 1.00 17.56
C TRP A 462 -22.57 -0.13 18.46
N ASP A 463 -22.69 -1.32 17.91
CA ASP A 463 -23.07 -2.54 18.64
C ASP A 463 -22.36 -3.75 18.03
N LEU A 464 -22.52 -4.92 18.64
CA LEU A 464 -21.99 -6.18 18.11
C LEU A 464 -22.44 -6.40 16.64
N PRO A 465 -21.58 -6.93 15.77
CA PRO A 465 -21.91 -7.15 14.36
C PRO A 465 -23.10 -8.10 14.22
N TYR A 466 -23.95 -7.81 13.23
CA TYR A 466 -25.10 -8.66 12.94
C TYR A 466 -24.64 -9.90 12.19
N ASN A 467 -24.84 -11.07 12.79
CA ASN A 467 -24.53 -12.33 12.16
C ASN A 467 -25.76 -12.81 11.38
N ASP A 468 -25.70 -12.75 10.05
CA ASP A 468 -26.81 -13.13 9.17
C ASP A 468 -27.16 -14.63 9.28
N SER A 469 -26.19 -15.49 9.59
CA SER A 469 -26.44 -16.94 9.78
C SER A 469 -27.22 -17.23 11.07
N ALA A 470 -26.88 -16.54 12.15
CA ALA A 470 -27.52 -16.71 13.46
C ALA A 470 -28.73 -15.80 13.67
N GLN A 471 -28.99 -14.88 12.72
CA GLN A 471 -30.08 -13.88 12.78
C GLN A 471 -30.07 -13.05 14.06
N GLN A 472 -28.89 -12.82 14.63
CA GLN A 472 -28.69 -12.11 15.89
C GLN A 472 -27.35 -11.37 15.91
N ARG A 473 -27.21 -10.37 16.78
CA ARG A 473 -25.93 -9.71 17.02
C ARG A 473 -25.02 -10.63 17.82
N MET A 474 -23.81 -10.87 17.31
CA MET A 474 -22.84 -11.78 17.94
C MET A 474 -21.48 -11.11 18.06
N ASN A 475 -20.71 -11.54 19.05
CA ASN A 475 -19.36 -11.03 19.25
C ASN A 475 -18.38 -11.72 18.31
N GLU A 476 -17.45 -10.94 17.75
CA GLU A 476 -16.38 -11.40 16.89
C GLU A 476 -15.06 -10.83 17.42
N GLU A 477 -14.17 -11.70 17.88
CA GLU A 477 -12.95 -11.33 18.60
C GLU A 477 -11.73 -12.11 18.09
N GLN A 478 -10.57 -11.45 18.05
CA GLN A 478 -9.27 -12.09 17.91
C GLN A 478 -8.42 -11.86 19.16
N THR A 479 -8.00 -12.95 19.81
CA THR A 479 -7.00 -12.90 20.89
C THR A 479 -5.62 -13.28 20.37
N VAL A 480 -4.62 -12.43 20.64
CA VAL A 480 -3.20 -12.76 20.44
C VAL A 480 -2.48 -12.77 21.78
N ALA A 481 -1.69 -13.81 22.02
CA ALA A 481 -0.86 -13.94 23.21
C ALA A 481 0.59 -14.30 22.83
N PHE A 482 1.55 -13.59 23.41
CA PHE A 482 2.97 -13.83 23.19
C PHE A 482 3.80 -13.56 24.45
N SER A 483 5.02 -14.10 24.49
CA SER A 483 5.90 -13.97 25.66
C SER A 483 7.32 -13.56 25.27
N PHE A 484 7.96 -12.80 26.15
CA PHE A 484 9.36 -12.40 26.03
C PHE A 484 10.03 -12.32 27.41
N THR A 485 11.36 -12.34 27.44
CA THR A 485 12.15 -12.20 28.67
C THR A 485 13.09 -11.01 28.57
N THR A 486 13.08 -10.16 29.60
CA THR A 486 13.91 -8.95 29.66
C THR A 486 15.37 -9.26 29.99
N GLY A 487 16.29 -8.42 29.53
CA GLY A 487 17.70 -8.42 29.92
C GLY A 487 17.96 -7.82 31.32
N PRO A 488 19.24 -7.65 31.71
CA PRO A 488 19.60 -6.92 32.92
C PRO A 488 19.29 -5.42 32.79
N ALA A 489 18.90 -4.79 33.89
CA ALA A 489 18.66 -3.34 33.93
C ALA A 489 20.00 -2.57 33.97
N PRO A 490 20.20 -1.55 33.11
CA PRO A 490 21.41 -0.72 33.13
C PRO A 490 21.62 0.00 34.46
N ASP A 491 22.89 0.17 34.86
CA ASP A 491 23.32 0.95 36.04
C ASP A 491 23.53 2.45 35.74
N TYR A 492 22.96 2.93 34.63
CA TYR A 492 22.97 4.30 34.13
C TYR A 492 21.67 4.58 33.34
N ILE A 493 21.36 5.84 33.08
CA ILE A 493 20.26 6.31 32.21
C ILE A 493 20.76 6.23 30.76
N PRO A 494 20.26 5.31 29.92
CA PRO A 494 20.59 5.28 28.50
C PRO A 494 20.03 6.50 27.80
N GLU A 495 20.74 7.01 26.79
CA GLU A 495 20.28 8.13 25.96
C GLU A 495 18.86 7.89 25.42
N LYS A 496 18.55 6.68 24.92
CA LYS A 496 17.20 6.31 24.43
C LYS A 496 16.05 6.50 25.45
N ASN A 497 16.37 6.58 26.74
CA ASN A 497 15.39 6.82 27.79
C ASN A 497 15.20 8.32 28.11
N VAL A 498 15.99 9.21 27.51
CA VAL A 498 15.88 10.66 27.69
C VAL A 498 14.93 11.22 26.64
N HIS A 499 13.75 11.65 27.09
CA HIS A 499 12.74 12.29 26.26
C HIS A 499 13.09 13.76 25.99
N PHE A 500 13.51 14.47 27.04
CA PHE A 500 13.88 15.88 26.94
C PHE A 500 14.98 16.22 27.94
N SER A 501 15.88 17.12 27.58
CA SER A 501 16.81 17.72 28.53
C SER A 501 17.04 19.20 28.24
N TYR A 502 17.14 19.99 29.32
CA TYR A 502 17.68 21.34 29.28
C TYR A 502 18.78 21.46 30.35
N PRO A 503 20.03 21.82 29.98
CA PRO A 503 20.52 22.01 28.62
C PRO A 503 20.34 20.77 27.74
N VAL A 504 20.14 21.01 26.44
CA VAL A 504 20.16 19.92 25.46
C VAL A 504 21.59 19.37 25.41
N ASN A 505 21.76 18.06 25.37
CA ASN A 505 23.09 17.48 25.25
C ASN A 505 23.79 18.02 24.00
N LEU A 506 25.05 18.44 24.15
CA LEU A 506 25.87 19.13 23.15
C LEU A 506 25.41 20.56 22.79
N GLN A 507 24.51 21.19 23.56
CA GLN A 507 24.15 22.58 23.36
C GLN A 507 25.39 23.47 23.51
N ARG A 508 25.66 24.28 22.49
CA ARG A 508 26.81 25.18 22.37
C ARG A 508 26.62 26.49 23.12
N TYR A 509 25.40 27.03 23.20
CA TYR A 509 25.15 28.32 23.84
C TYR A 509 24.05 28.24 24.89
N VAL A 510 24.37 27.65 26.04
CA VAL A 510 23.46 27.58 27.20
C VAL A 510 23.42 28.92 27.91
N LEU A 511 22.22 29.49 27.99
CA LEU A 511 21.92 30.68 28.76
C LEU A 511 21.67 30.28 30.22
N LYS A 512 22.73 30.32 31.04
CA LYS A 512 22.75 29.73 32.40
C LYS A 512 21.76 30.34 33.40
N GLN A 513 21.19 31.52 33.12
CA GLN A 513 20.15 32.16 33.95
C GLN A 513 18.76 32.07 33.30
N GLU A 514 18.67 31.59 32.07
CA GLU A 514 17.38 31.39 31.39
C GLU A 514 16.58 30.29 32.10
N MET A 515 15.25 30.30 31.93
CA MET A 515 14.35 29.36 32.64
C MET A 515 14.43 29.49 34.17
N GLY A 516 14.94 30.60 34.70
CA GLY A 516 15.21 30.80 36.12
C GLY A 516 16.45 30.05 36.62
N GLY A 517 17.40 29.72 35.73
CA GLY A 517 18.58 28.91 36.05
C GLY A 517 18.23 27.44 36.34
N ARG A 518 17.09 26.96 35.86
CA ARG A 518 16.64 25.58 36.03
C ARG A 518 17.12 24.72 34.88
N GLY A 519 17.56 23.51 35.20
CA GLY A 519 17.77 22.42 34.28
C GLY A 519 16.80 21.28 34.55
N VAL A 520 16.50 20.52 33.51
CA VAL A 520 15.56 19.40 33.57
C VAL A 520 16.06 18.24 32.72
N ILE A 521 15.82 17.01 33.16
CA ILE A 521 15.92 15.80 32.34
C ILE A 521 14.60 15.04 32.52
N ASN A 522 13.83 14.90 31.45
CA ASN A 522 12.61 14.11 31.41
C ASN A 522 12.91 12.75 30.77
N LEU A 523 12.40 11.68 31.38
CA LEU A 523 12.62 10.31 30.94
C LEU A 523 11.34 9.71 30.34
N ASN A 524 11.53 8.83 29.36
CA ASN A 524 10.46 8.02 28.79
C ASN A 524 9.90 7.03 29.83
N GLN A 525 10.79 6.35 30.53
CA GLN A 525 10.47 5.39 31.59
C GLN A 525 11.27 5.67 32.86
N TRP A 526 10.61 5.52 34.01
CA TRP A 526 11.27 5.65 35.30
C TRP A 526 12.22 4.47 35.56
N GLN A 527 13.40 4.77 36.11
CA GLN A 527 14.44 3.80 36.46
C GLN A 527 14.65 3.73 37.97
N ASP A 528 13.77 3.00 38.64
CA ASP A 528 13.80 2.81 40.09
C ASP A 528 15.07 2.13 40.63
N ASN A 529 15.78 1.39 39.79
CA ASN A 529 17.02 0.71 40.13
C ASN A 529 18.19 1.66 40.43
N ILE A 530 18.16 2.88 39.86
CA ILE A 530 19.21 3.90 40.07
C ILE A 530 18.67 5.27 40.52
N LEU A 531 17.37 5.55 40.38
CA LEU A 531 16.72 6.80 40.79
C LEU A 531 15.70 6.54 41.90
N ASN A 532 15.86 7.24 43.03
CA ASN A 532 14.90 7.18 44.12
C ASN A 532 13.98 8.40 44.11
N SER A 533 12.67 8.17 44.22
CA SER A 533 11.65 9.19 44.52
C SER A 533 11.00 8.84 45.86
N ASN A 534 10.27 9.79 46.47
CA ASN A 534 9.45 9.51 47.65
C ASN A 534 8.32 8.46 47.41
N SER A 535 8.25 7.88 46.21
CA SER A 535 7.27 6.90 45.73
C SER A 535 7.88 5.61 45.16
N SER A 536 9.20 5.38 45.30
CA SER A 536 9.88 4.20 44.73
C SER A 536 9.38 2.87 45.33
N LYS A 537 8.93 1.95 44.46
CA LYS A 537 8.32 0.65 44.83
C LYS A 537 9.32 -0.47 45.13
N TYR A 538 10.62 -0.27 44.86
CA TYR A 538 11.64 -1.33 44.95
C TYR A 538 12.57 -1.22 46.16
N VAL A 539 12.46 -0.16 46.95
CA VAL A 539 13.26 -0.04 48.18
C VAL A 539 12.42 -0.48 49.36
N SER A 540 12.56 -1.76 49.73
CA SER A 540 12.05 -2.34 50.98
C SER A 540 12.72 -1.78 52.25
N GLN A 541 13.54 -0.73 52.12
CA GLN A 541 14.14 0.00 53.23
C GLN A 541 14.23 1.47 52.81
N GLY A 542 13.64 2.40 53.57
CA GLY A 542 13.62 3.84 53.28
C GLY A 542 14.99 4.53 53.30
N ALA A 543 15.96 4.04 52.53
CA ALA A 543 17.28 4.63 52.36
C ALA A 543 17.17 5.78 51.35
N ALA A 544 17.29 7.01 51.84
CA ALA A 544 17.45 8.18 51.00
C ALA A 544 18.68 8.01 50.10
N PHE A 545 18.55 8.32 48.80
CA PHE A 545 19.72 8.45 47.92
C PHE A 545 20.25 9.88 48.03
N ASN A 546 21.56 10.03 48.05
CA ASN A 546 22.22 11.30 47.89
C ASN A 546 22.34 11.60 46.39
N THR A 547 21.57 12.58 45.91
CA THR A 547 21.53 13.02 44.51
C THR A 547 22.42 14.25 44.31
N LEU A 548 23.52 14.07 43.59
CA LEU A 548 24.53 15.10 43.35
C LEU A 548 24.69 15.34 41.86
N VAL A 549 24.87 16.60 41.45
CA VAL A 549 25.31 16.93 40.10
C VAL A 549 26.61 17.72 40.17
N TYR A 550 27.58 17.32 39.37
CA TYR A 550 28.88 17.98 39.26
C TYR A 550 29.03 18.58 37.87
N PHE A 551 29.17 19.90 37.80
CA PHE A 551 29.51 20.62 36.58
C PHE A 551 31.03 20.76 36.50
N ILE A 552 31.64 20.01 35.60
CA ILE A 552 33.08 19.89 35.46
C ILE A 552 33.51 20.65 34.21
N ASP A 553 34.29 21.71 34.40
CA ASP A 553 34.92 22.43 33.30
C ASP A 553 35.86 21.45 32.55
N VAL A 554 35.64 21.29 31.25
CA VAL A 554 36.37 20.30 30.44
C VAL A 554 37.87 20.65 30.36
N ASP A 555 38.22 21.94 30.35
CA ASP A 555 39.59 22.41 30.20
C ASP A 555 40.31 22.45 31.56
N SER A 556 39.75 23.18 32.54
CA SER A 556 40.41 23.38 33.84
C SER A 556 40.23 22.22 34.82
N ARG A 557 39.23 21.36 34.60
CA ARG A 557 38.75 20.33 35.55
C ARG A 557 38.20 20.90 36.86
N ASP A 558 38.00 22.22 36.94
CA ASP A 558 37.28 22.85 38.03
C ASP A 558 35.87 22.26 38.11
N THR A 559 35.45 21.91 39.33
CA THR A 559 34.18 21.25 39.56
C THR A 559 33.27 22.10 40.43
N ILE A 560 32.05 22.36 39.95
CA ILE A 560 31.00 23.03 40.71
C ILE A 560 29.95 21.99 41.10
N LYS A 561 29.68 21.89 42.40
CA LYS A 561 28.72 20.93 42.96
C LYS A 561 27.34 21.55 43.13
N SER A 562 26.31 20.82 42.78
CA SER A 562 24.90 21.10 43.09
C SER A 562 24.16 19.79 43.42
N THR A 563 22.84 19.85 43.57
CA THR A 563 21.95 18.72 43.82
C THR A 563 20.84 18.69 42.78
N PHE A 564 20.22 17.53 42.58
CA PHE A 564 19.02 17.38 41.76
C PHE A 564 17.92 16.67 42.56
N SER A 565 16.66 16.95 42.24
CA SER A 565 15.50 16.23 42.77
C SER A 565 14.92 15.31 41.70
N CYS A 566 14.25 14.25 42.16
CA CYS A 566 13.65 13.21 41.33
C CYS A 566 12.14 13.21 41.55
N ASP A 567 11.37 13.32 40.48
CA ASP A 567 9.91 13.14 40.49
C ASP A 567 9.55 11.97 39.58
N ALA A 568 9.17 10.84 40.19
CA ALA A 568 8.78 9.64 39.44
C ALA A 568 7.42 9.79 38.74
N GLY A 569 6.52 10.63 39.26
CA GLY A 569 5.19 10.82 38.67
C GLY A 569 5.28 11.53 37.32
N THR A 570 6.16 12.53 37.23
CA THR A 570 6.46 13.24 35.97
C THR A 570 7.69 12.71 35.25
N ARG A 571 8.33 11.64 35.77
CA ARG A 571 9.59 11.04 35.29
C ARG A 571 10.71 12.06 35.05
N THR A 572 10.83 13.03 35.95
CA THR A 572 11.64 14.22 35.74
C THR A 572 12.70 14.40 36.81
N LEU A 573 13.94 14.67 36.39
CA LEU A 573 15.03 15.12 37.23
C LEU A 573 15.14 16.64 37.11
N ASN A 574 14.97 17.35 38.23
CA ASN A 574 15.06 18.81 38.27
C ASN A 574 16.34 19.23 38.98
N TYR A 575 17.08 20.18 38.42
CA TYR A 575 18.33 20.67 39.00
C TYR A 575 18.53 22.16 38.70
N MET A 576 19.47 22.78 39.40
CA MET A 576 19.84 24.18 39.17
C MET A 576 21.15 24.27 38.41
N LEU A 577 21.18 25.10 37.37
CA LEU A 577 22.39 25.60 36.73
C LEU A 577 23.02 26.67 37.65
N PRO A 578 24.20 26.42 38.25
CA PRO A 578 24.78 27.37 39.18
C PRO A 578 25.15 28.69 38.50
N ALA A 579 24.82 29.83 39.12
CA ALA A 579 25.20 31.14 38.59
C ALA A 579 26.72 31.33 38.44
N SER A 580 27.51 30.55 39.20
CA SER A 580 28.97 30.50 39.19
C SER A 580 29.59 29.81 37.97
N LEU A 581 28.79 29.18 37.10
CA LEU A 581 29.28 28.67 35.81
C LEU A 581 29.92 29.81 35.02
N LYS A 582 31.15 29.63 34.52
CA LYS A 582 31.85 30.64 33.73
C LYS A 582 31.16 30.75 32.36
N ASN A 583 31.06 31.95 31.80
CA ASN A 583 30.53 32.13 30.43
C ASN A 583 31.53 31.60 29.40
N ASN A 584 31.05 31.27 28.21
CA ASN A 584 31.88 30.81 27.09
C ASN A 584 32.76 29.58 27.43
N THR A 585 32.27 28.68 28.28
CA THR A 585 33.03 27.56 28.86
C THR A 585 32.30 26.23 28.63
N VAL A 586 33.03 25.17 28.27
CA VAL A 586 32.46 23.82 28.06
C VAL A 586 32.44 23.07 29.38
N TYR A 587 31.27 22.56 29.74
CA TYR A 587 31.04 21.77 30.95
C TYR A 587 30.53 20.37 30.62
N ARG A 588 30.97 19.39 31.41
CA ARG A 588 30.30 18.09 31.56
C ARG A 588 29.50 18.13 32.87
N ALA A 589 28.20 17.88 32.81
CA ALA A 589 27.37 17.69 33.99
C ALA A 589 27.20 16.20 34.28
N ASP A 590 27.81 15.74 35.38
CA ASP A 590 27.74 14.35 35.85
C ASP A 590 26.72 14.22 36.99
N PHE A 591 25.68 13.42 36.78
CA PHE A 591 24.63 13.15 37.75
C PHE A 591 24.96 11.86 38.51
N TYR A 592 25.00 11.92 39.84
CA TYR A 592 25.26 10.79 40.72
C TYR A 592 24.05 10.55 41.63
N SER A 593 23.61 9.30 41.67
CA SER A 593 22.59 8.81 42.62
C SER A 593 23.24 7.76 43.52
N ILE A 594 23.51 8.12 44.78
CA ILE A 594 24.31 7.28 45.69
C ILE A 594 23.42 6.80 46.85
N PRO A 595 23.30 5.49 47.11
CA PRO A 595 22.54 4.99 48.26
C PRO A 595 23.07 5.56 49.59
N GLY A 596 22.20 6.10 50.45
CA GLY A 596 22.59 6.82 51.67
C GLY A 596 23.01 5.99 52.87
N THR A 597 23.01 4.65 52.79
CA THR A 597 23.57 3.79 53.85
C THR A 597 25.02 3.47 53.54
N GLY A 598 25.93 3.90 54.43
CA GLY A 598 27.35 3.57 54.33
C GLY A 598 27.54 2.06 54.20
N ILE A 599 28.34 1.65 53.22
CA ILE A 599 28.64 0.24 52.96
C ILE A 599 29.36 -0.32 54.20
N ASN A 600 28.62 -0.96 55.11
CA ASN A 600 29.21 -1.73 56.21
C ASN A 600 29.79 -3.03 55.62
N MET A 601 31.02 -2.95 55.10
CA MET A 601 31.75 -4.11 54.61
C MET A 601 32.22 -4.97 55.79
N LYS A 602 31.38 -5.91 56.24
CA LYS A 602 31.83 -7.02 57.09
C LYS A 602 32.01 -8.26 56.20
N ALA A 603 33.21 -8.85 56.20
CA ALA A 603 33.45 -10.12 55.53
C ALA A 603 32.53 -11.20 56.12
N LEU A 604 31.82 -11.96 55.27
CA LEU A 604 31.06 -13.12 55.75
C LEU A 604 32.03 -14.22 56.19
N THR A 605 32.10 -14.43 57.50
CA THR A 605 32.86 -15.52 58.12
C THR A 605 31.91 -16.61 58.60
N LYS A 606 32.11 -17.84 58.14
CA LYS A 606 31.45 -19.02 58.70
C LYS A 606 32.30 -19.57 59.85
N VAL A 607 31.76 -19.55 61.05
CA VAL A 607 32.36 -20.19 62.22
C VAL A 607 31.80 -21.59 62.33
N SER A 608 32.65 -22.61 62.18
CA SER A 608 32.27 -24.01 62.42
C SER A 608 32.89 -24.47 63.74
N GLN A 609 32.07 -25.08 64.60
CA GLN A 609 32.49 -25.64 65.87
C GLN A 609 32.34 -27.16 65.79
N SER A 610 33.42 -27.90 66.05
CA SER A 610 33.37 -29.37 66.08
C SER A 610 33.93 -29.87 67.40
N THR A 611 33.20 -30.77 68.04
CA THR A 611 33.62 -31.43 69.27
C THR A 611 34.36 -32.70 68.90
N ARG A 612 35.61 -32.83 69.33
CA ARG A 612 36.39 -34.06 69.15
C ARG A 612 36.61 -34.72 70.50
N THR A 613 36.48 -36.04 70.52
CA THR A 613 36.73 -36.87 71.70
C THR A 613 38.01 -37.65 71.44
N VAL A 614 39.03 -37.39 72.25
CA VAL A 614 40.25 -38.21 72.27
C VAL A 614 40.43 -38.66 73.71
N SER A 615 40.48 -39.97 73.93
CA SER A 615 40.67 -40.58 75.26
C SER A 615 39.68 -40.08 76.33
N ASN A 616 38.38 -40.09 76.04
CA ASN A 616 37.30 -39.69 76.95
C ASN A 616 37.31 -38.24 77.45
N VAL A 617 38.04 -37.33 76.78
CA VAL A 617 37.94 -35.88 77.03
C VAL A 617 37.37 -35.19 75.79
N HIS A 618 36.30 -34.42 75.97
CA HIS A 618 35.68 -33.63 74.92
C HIS A 618 36.30 -32.24 74.88
N TYR A 619 36.81 -31.81 73.71
CA TYR A 619 37.18 -30.43 73.48
C TYR A 619 36.63 -29.91 72.16
N SER A 620 36.20 -28.65 72.17
CA SER A 620 35.54 -27.99 71.03
C SER A 620 36.54 -27.13 70.26
N VAL A 621 36.75 -27.48 68.99
CA VAL A 621 37.61 -26.70 68.07
C VAL A 621 36.72 -25.74 67.29
N LYS A 622 37.01 -24.45 67.39
CA LYS A 622 36.32 -23.36 66.67
C LYS A 622 37.19 -22.91 65.50
N GLN A 623 36.70 -23.11 64.27
CA GLN A 623 37.41 -22.72 63.05
C GLN A 623 36.56 -21.71 62.26
N THR A 624 37.15 -20.54 61.99
CA THR A 624 36.50 -19.46 61.23
C THR A 624 37.05 -19.46 59.80
N THR A 625 36.17 -19.58 58.81
CA THR A 625 36.55 -19.60 57.38
C THR A 625 35.82 -18.47 56.65
N VAL A 626 36.53 -17.73 55.79
CA VAL A 626 35.92 -16.69 54.94
C VAL A 626 35.23 -17.37 53.76
N THR A 627 33.92 -17.24 53.65
CA THR A 627 33.12 -17.94 52.63
C THR A 627 32.93 -17.17 51.33
N ALA A 628 33.28 -15.88 51.31
CA ALA A 628 33.32 -15.06 50.09
C ALA A 628 34.37 -13.96 50.26
N ALA A 629 35.33 -13.87 49.33
CA ALA A 629 36.21 -12.72 49.22
C ALA A 629 35.42 -11.51 48.70
N LEU A 630 35.63 -10.35 49.30
CA LEU A 630 34.98 -9.09 48.91
C LEU A 630 35.35 -8.77 47.44
N LYS A 631 34.38 -8.86 46.52
CA LYS A 631 34.52 -8.22 45.21
C LYS A 631 34.44 -6.71 45.45
N MET A 632 35.49 -5.96 45.09
CA MET A 632 35.43 -4.50 45.11
C MET A 632 34.23 -4.05 44.28
N GLN A 633 33.29 -3.38 44.93
CA GLN A 633 32.18 -2.72 44.25
C GLN A 633 32.78 -1.68 43.30
N LYS A 634 32.31 -1.67 42.03
CA LYS A 634 32.60 -0.61 41.05
C LYS A 634 32.46 0.73 41.78
N GLY A 635 33.49 1.58 41.74
CA GLY A 635 33.42 2.89 42.39
C GLY A 635 32.19 3.68 41.93
N PRO A 636 31.69 4.66 42.71
CA PRO A 636 30.53 5.44 42.31
C PRO A 636 30.80 6.09 40.95
N GLN A 637 29.94 5.79 39.98
CA GLN A 637 29.98 6.31 38.62
C GLN A 637 28.74 7.22 38.40
N PRO A 638 28.79 8.16 37.45
CA PRO A 638 27.60 8.93 37.12
C PRO A 638 26.52 8.03 36.55
N VAL A 639 25.28 8.24 36.97
CA VAL A 639 24.10 7.61 36.39
C VAL A 639 23.72 8.27 35.06
N TYR A 640 24.12 9.51 34.82
CA TYR A 640 23.96 10.19 33.53
C TYR A 640 24.99 11.31 33.39
N SER A 641 25.41 11.59 32.16
CA SER A 641 26.33 12.67 31.84
C SER A 641 25.87 13.39 30.59
N LEU A 642 25.84 14.73 30.62
CA LEU A 642 25.58 15.54 29.43
C LEU A 642 26.65 16.64 29.30
N TYR A 643 26.90 17.08 28.07
CA TYR A 643 27.86 18.13 27.76
C TYR A 643 27.16 19.36 27.24
N PHE A 644 27.64 20.54 27.62
CA PHE A 644 27.16 21.79 27.06
C PHE A 644 28.22 22.87 27.18
N ARG A 645 28.05 23.97 26.44
CA ARG A 645 28.87 25.18 26.58
C ARG A 645 27.96 26.33 26.97
N THR A 646 28.39 27.12 27.95
CA THR A 646 27.69 28.33 28.36
C THR A 646 27.86 29.42 27.31
N SER A 647 26.80 30.18 27.06
CA SER A 647 26.84 31.38 26.21
C SER A 647 27.75 32.45 26.83
N GLN A 648 28.18 33.40 26.01
CA GLN A 648 28.76 34.66 26.49
C GLN A 648 27.74 35.52 27.26
N TYR A 649 26.44 35.28 27.02
CA TYR A 649 25.31 35.92 27.70
C TYR A 649 24.74 35.01 28.79
N ASN A 650 24.13 35.61 29.82
CA ASN A 650 23.51 34.84 30.90
C ASN A 650 22.05 34.49 30.59
N SER A 651 21.33 35.42 29.97
CA SER A 651 19.91 35.30 29.64
C SER A 651 19.65 35.60 28.15
N PHE A 652 18.51 35.12 27.66
CA PHE A 652 18.05 35.37 26.31
C PHE A 652 17.82 36.86 26.05
N ALA A 653 17.31 37.57 27.06
CA ALA A 653 17.15 39.02 27.03
C ALA A 653 18.47 39.76 26.78
N ASP A 654 19.55 39.37 27.44
CA ASP A 654 20.87 39.97 27.22
C ASP A 654 21.34 39.73 25.77
N LYS A 655 21.13 38.52 25.25
CA LYS A 655 21.52 38.13 23.89
C LYS A 655 20.75 38.93 22.83
N ILE A 656 19.43 39.02 22.93
CA ILE A 656 18.58 39.80 22.00
C ILE A 656 18.85 41.30 22.11
N ASN A 657 19.09 41.82 23.32
CA ASN A 657 19.42 43.24 23.51
C ASN A 657 20.77 43.63 22.88
N ALA A 658 21.74 42.70 22.83
CA ALA A 658 23.02 42.94 22.17
C ALA A 658 22.92 43.08 20.64
N MET A 659 21.78 42.75 20.03
CA MET A 659 21.51 42.93 18.60
C MET A 659 21.04 44.36 18.26
N GLY A 660 20.94 45.26 19.24
CA GLY A 660 20.62 46.67 18.99
C GLY A 660 19.22 46.89 18.42
N ASP A 661 19.10 47.90 17.54
CA ASP A 661 17.83 48.34 16.96
C ASP A 661 17.43 47.49 15.74
N TRP A 662 16.12 47.32 15.58
CA TRP A 662 15.51 46.54 14.51
C TRP A 662 14.77 47.45 13.53
N SER A 663 14.87 47.17 12.23
CA SER A 663 14.12 47.89 11.20
C SER A 663 13.54 46.93 10.16
N GLY A 664 12.34 47.24 9.68
CA GLY A 664 11.71 46.52 8.58
C GLY A 664 12.08 47.15 7.24
N SER A 665 12.21 46.31 6.21
CA SER A 665 12.33 46.73 4.81
C SER A 665 11.53 45.80 3.90
N HIS A 666 11.00 46.31 2.79
CA HIS A 666 10.25 45.51 1.83
C HIS A 666 11.12 44.98 0.70
N SER A 667 10.80 43.76 0.25
CA SER A 667 11.24 43.24 -1.04
C SER A 667 10.13 42.35 -1.61
N GLY A 668 9.39 42.91 -2.59
CA GLY A 668 8.11 42.36 -3.02
C GLY A 668 7.11 42.35 -1.86
N ASP A 669 6.30 41.31 -1.77
CA ASP A 669 5.30 41.14 -0.70
C ASP A 669 5.89 40.58 0.61
N ASN A 670 7.21 40.46 0.69
CA ASN A 670 7.89 40.06 1.91
C ASN A 670 8.39 41.28 2.67
N MET A 671 8.22 41.25 3.98
CA MET A 671 8.82 42.21 4.88
C MET A 671 10.00 41.56 5.60
N PHE A 672 11.17 42.18 5.51
CA PHE A 672 12.37 41.69 6.15
C PHE A 672 12.71 42.56 7.34
N ILE A 673 12.63 41.99 8.54
CA ILE A 673 12.93 42.66 9.80
C ILE A 673 14.36 42.31 10.17
N GLN A 674 15.22 43.32 10.16
CA GLN A 674 16.66 43.16 10.30
C GLN A 674 17.18 43.93 11.50
N SER A 675 18.17 43.34 12.17
CA SER A 675 18.95 44.03 13.20
C SER A 675 20.09 44.84 12.57
N SER A 676 20.35 46.01 13.15
CA SER A 676 21.44 46.92 12.78
C SER A 676 22.83 46.47 13.27
N VAL A 677 22.90 45.49 14.16
CA VAL A 677 24.14 45.04 14.83
C VAL A 677 24.27 43.53 14.73
N VAL A 678 25.42 43.07 14.25
CA VAL A 678 25.76 41.64 14.34
C VAL A 678 26.28 41.37 15.74
N ALA A 679 25.59 40.48 16.48
CA ALA A 679 26.04 40.08 17.80
C ALA A 679 27.34 39.25 17.70
N PRO A 680 28.26 39.35 18.68
CA PRO A 680 29.53 38.61 18.65
C PRO A 680 29.37 37.08 18.74
N GLU A 681 28.26 36.59 19.27
CA GLU A 681 27.92 35.16 19.37
C GLU A 681 26.72 34.87 18.47
N LEU A 682 26.83 33.82 17.64
CA LEU A 682 25.72 33.34 16.82
C LEU A 682 24.69 32.60 17.68
N PHE A 683 23.58 32.21 17.06
CA PHE A 683 22.66 31.29 17.73
C PHE A 683 23.18 29.86 17.70
N ASP A 684 22.70 29.04 18.62
CA ASP A 684 22.86 27.61 18.53
C ASP A 684 21.94 27.07 17.42
N ARG A 685 22.34 25.98 16.78
CA ARG A 685 21.44 25.27 15.88
C ARG A 685 20.19 24.79 16.60
N PHE A 686 20.28 24.35 17.85
CA PHE A 686 19.12 23.96 18.65
C PHE A 686 18.19 25.15 18.94
N GLU A 687 18.76 26.35 19.07
CA GLU A 687 17.98 27.58 19.23
C GLU A 687 17.17 27.87 17.95
N VAL A 688 17.76 27.79 16.76
CA VAL A 688 17.10 28.21 15.50
C VAL A 688 16.29 27.11 14.82
N LYS A 689 16.82 25.88 14.82
CA LYS A 689 16.28 24.75 14.02
C LYS A 689 15.63 23.65 14.85
N GLY A 690 15.68 23.76 16.18
CA GLY A 690 15.23 22.70 17.07
C GLY A 690 16.20 21.52 17.10
N PHE A 691 15.74 20.40 17.65
CA PHE A 691 16.54 19.19 17.80
C PHE A 691 15.65 17.96 17.88
N THR A 692 16.24 16.79 17.59
CA THR A 692 15.59 15.51 17.83
C THR A 692 16.16 14.95 19.13
N ALA A 693 15.29 14.63 20.08
CA ALA A 693 15.69 13.93 21.29
C ALA A 693 16.23 12.53 20.97
N PRO A 694 17.03 11.92 21.85
CA PRO A 694 17.58 10.58 21.62
C PRO A 694 16.55 9.48 21.35
N ASP A 695 15.29 9.67 21.77
CA ASP A 695 14.18 8.76 21.53
C ASP A 695 13.49 8.96 20.16
N GLY A 696 13.95 9.92 19.37
CA GLY A 696 13.39 10.26 18.06
C GLY A 696 12.37 11.41 18.09
N THR A 697 11.96 11.90 19.26
CA THR A 697 10.97 12.98 19.37
C THR A 697 11.53 14.29 18.81
N PRO A 698 10.88 14.91 17.79
CA PRO A 698 11.28 16.21 17.30
C PRO A 698 10.81 17.32 18.25
N TYR A 699 11.74 18.18 18.68
CA TYR A 699 11.44 19.40 19.41
C TYR A 699 11.63 20.63 18.52
N PRO A 700 10.73 21.63 18.62
CA PRO A 700 10.86 22.87 17.88
C PRO A 700 12.09 23.66 18.32
N SER A 701 12.39 24.72 17.58
CA SER A 701 13.43 25.70 17.91
C SER A 701 13.25 26.24 19.33
N LEU A 702 14.34 26.30 20.12
CA LEU A 702 14.28 26.86 21.47
C LEU A 702 13.96 28.38 21.42
N PHE A 703 14.39 29.03 20.35
CA PHE A 703 14.04 30.40 20.03
C PHE A 703 12.77 30.42 19.17
N GLN A 704 11.82 31.26 19.57
CA GLN A 704 10.59 31.52 18.83
C GLN A 704 10.37 33.03 18.72
N ALA A 705 9.77 33.45 17.61
CA ALA A 705 9.43 34.85 17.37
C ALA A 705 7.99 34.94 16.86
N ASP A 706 7.24 35.90 17.38
CA ASP A 706 5.91 36.25 16.89
C ASP A 706 5.79 37.76 16.69
N ILE A 707 4.96 38.15 15.74
CA ILE A 707 4.51 39.53 15.60
C ILE A 707 3.02 39.49 15.89
N SER A 708 2.65 40.16 16.98
CA SER A 708 1.25 40.27 17.35
C SER A 708 0.49 41.06 16.29
N TRP A 709 -0.64 40.53 15.87
CA TRP A 709 -1.57 41.25 15.01
C TRP A 709 -2.29 42.32 15.80
N ASP A 710 -2.50 43.48 15.18
CA ASP A 710 -3.30 44.54 15.78
C ASP A 710 -4.21 45.20 14.75
N HIS A 711 -5.48 44.85 14.88
CA HIS A 711 -6.62 45.25 14.07
C HIS A 711 -6.85 46.77 14.03
N ASN A 712 -6.18 47.58 14.86
CA ASN A 712 -6.34 49.03 14.83
C ASN A 712 -5.39 49.74 13.85
N HIS A 713 -4.38 49.05 13.32
CA HIS A 713 -3.49 49.66 12.32
C HIS A 713 -4.07 49.51 10.92
N ARG A 714 -4.13 50.61 10.16
CA ARG A 714 -4.78 50.65 8.83
C ARG A 714 -4.23 49.66 7.79
N GLY A 715 -2.97 49.23 7.88
CA GLY A 715 -2.40 48.20 7.01
C GLY A 715 -2.67 46.75 7.47
N GLU A 716 -3.25 46.59 8.67
CA GLU A 716 -3.63 45.34 9.32
C GLU A 716 -5.11 45.21 9.67
N GLN A 717 -5.86 46.28 9.57
CA GLN A 717 -7.26 46.20 9.21
C GLN A 717 -7.29 45.38 7.93
N PHE A 718 -7.97 44.24 7.95
CA PHE A 718 -8.25 43.48 6.73
C PHE A 718 -9.11 44.36 5.83
N ALA A 719 -8.45 45.23 5.06
CA ALA A 719 -8.98 46.31 4.23
C ALA A 719 -10.41 46.75 4.63
N ASP A 720 -10.51 47.72 5.55
CA ASP A 720 -11.76 48.43 5.89
C ASP A 720 -13.01 47.54 6.06
N ASP A 721 -13.14 46.77 7.14
CA ASP A 721 -14.38 46.06 7.56
C ASP A 721 -15.12 45.20 6.50
N ASN A 722 -14.56 44.95 5.30
CA ASN A 722 -15.37 44.51 4.15
C ASN A 722 -14.70 43.53 3.17
N LEU A 723 -13.41 43.19 3.28
CA LEU A 723 -12.78 42.27 2.31
C LEU A 723 -13.34 40.84 2.41
N TYR A 724 -13.25 40.24 3.59
CA TYR A 724 -13.78 38.89 3.84
C TYR A 724 -15.29 38.91 4.04
N ASP A 725 -15.84 39.93 4.69
CA ASP A 725 -17.28 40.07 4.92
C ASP A 725 -18.07 40.13 3.59
N ASN A 726 -17.57 40.79 2.55
CA ASN A 726 -18.23 40.82 1.25
C ASN A 726 -18.14 39.49 0.49
N ALA A 727 -16.99 38.81 0.54
CA ALA A 727 -16.82 37.48 -0.05
C ALA A 727 -17.68 36.43 0.66
N LEU A 728 -17.71 36.46 1.99
CA LEU A 728 -18.57 35.62 2.83
C LEU A 728 -20.05 35.95 2.63
N THR A 729 -20.42 37.20 2.37
CA THR A 729 -21.81 37.57 2.06
C THR A 729 -22.29 36.89 0.77
N LEU A 730 -21.44 36.76 -0.26
CA LEU A 730 -21.75 36.01 -1.48
C LEU A 730 -21.72 34.48 -1.29
N ALA A 731 -20.93 33.99 -0.33
CA ALA A 731 -20.93 32.58 0.04
C ALA A 731 -22.15 32.18 0.90
N VAL A 732 -22.61 33.07 1.78
CA VAL A 732 -23.77 32.87 2.67
C VAL A 732 -25.09 32.85 1.89
N THR A 733 -25.16 33.47 0.71
CA THR A 733 -26.31 33.31 -0.22
C THR A 733 -26.30 31.96 -0.95
N LYS A 734 -25.32 31.08 -0.70
CA LYS A 734 -25.09 29.78 -1.36
C LYS A 734 -24.95 29.85 -2.88
N LEU A 735 -24.59 31.02 -3.39
CA LEU A 735 -24.38 31.25 -4.81
C LEU A 735 -22.95 30.85 -5.18
N VAL A 736 -21.97 31.26 -4.38
CA VAL A 736 -20.55 31.11 -4.71
C VAL A 736 -19.84 30.28 -3.63
N HIS A 737 -19.00 29.35 -4.05
CA HIS A 737 -18.08 28.62 -3.20
C HIS A 737 -16.73 29.33 -3.23
N THR A 738 -16.20 29.65 -2.04
CA THR A 738 -14.90 30.33 -1.90
C THR A 738 -14.01 29.50 -0.99
N ASP A 739 -12.83 29.17 -1.49
CA ASP A 739 -11.75 28.58 -0.72
C ASP A 739 -10.50 29.43 -0.96
N PHE A 740 -9.88 30.02 0.04
CA PHE A 740 -8.61 30.73 -0.14
C PHE A 740 -7.36 29.81 -0.01
N ALA A 741 -7.56 28.48 0.07
CA ALA A 741 -6.63 27.35 0.28
C ALA A 741 -5.70 27.27 1.51
N ASP A 742 -5.04 28.34 1.97
CA ASP A 742 -4.12 28.24 3.12
C ASP A 742 -4.83 28.32 4.50
N PRO A 743 -4.85 27.25 5.32
CA PRO A 743 -5.41 27.27 6.68
C PRO A 743 -4.56 28.15 7.63
N GLU A 744 -3.27 28.32 7.32
CA GLU A 744 -2.32 29.19 8.02
C GLU A 744 -2.59 30.69 7.82
N VAL A 745 -3.76 31.08 7.34
CA VAL A 745 -4.21 32.49 7.39
C VAL A 745 -5.58 32.59 8.07
N ARG A 746 -6.25 31.45 8.29
CA ARG A 746 -7.71 31.36 8.36
C ARG A 746 -8.32 30.85 9.65
N GLU A 747 -7.56 30.52 10.69
CA GLU A 747 -8.15 30.00 11.92
C GLU A 747 -8.95 31.08 12.70
N LEU A 748 -10.16 31.35 12.22
CA LEU A 748 -11.31 32.01 12.83
C LEU A 748 -10.99 33.22 13.72
N LEU A 749 -10.98 34.42 13.12
CA LEU A 749 -11.14 35.74 13.75
C LEU A 749 -10.44 35.86 15.11
N TYR A 750 -9.17 36.29 15.11
CA TYR A 750 -8.45 37.07 16.16
C TYR A 750 -6.96 36.68 16.34
N LYS A 751 -6.40 35.67 15.65
CA LYS A 751 -4.93 35.46 15.59
C LYS A 751 -4.47 34.94 14.22
N PRO A 752 -3.49 35.59 13.55
CA PRO A 752 -2.85 35.04 12.36
C PRO A 752 -1.80 34.00 12.73
N VAL A 753 -1.51 33.16 11.74
CA VAL A 753 -0.65 31.99 11.81
C VAL A 753 0.80 32.38 11.47
N LYS A 754 1.69 31.38 11.45
CA LYS A 754 3.15 31.46 11.30
C LYS A 754 3.60 32.02 9.94
N THR A 755 3.31 33.30 9.69
CA THR A 755 3.83 34.07 8.55
C THR A 755 5.30 34.49 8.72
N LEU A 756 5.98 33.97 9.74
CA LEU A 756 7.24 34.48 10.23
C LEU A 756 8.29 33.39 10.09
N ASP A 757 9.30 33.66 9.28
CA ASP A 757 10.44 32.79 9.00
C ASP A 757 11.71 33.45 9.54
N TRP A 758 12.27 32.84 10.58
CA TRP A 758 13.51 33.28 11.22
C TRP A 758 14.69 32.33 10.94
N SER A 759 14.58 31.49 9.90
CA SER A 759 15.69 30.63 9.46
C SER A 759 16.91 31.43 8.97
N GLY A 760 16.73 32.73 8.67
CA GLY A 760 17.80 33.70 8.39
C GLY A 760 18.75 33.96 9.55
N PHE A 761 18.50 33.39 10.73
CA PHE A 761 19.41 33.46 11.87
C PHE A 761 20.56 32.47 11.69
N ASN A 762 21.75 33.00 11.44
CA ASN A 762 22.97 32.21 11.41
C ASN A 762 23.16 31.48 12.74
N SER A 763 23.43 30.17 12.65
CA SER A 763 23.64 29.30 13.80
C SER A 763 24.92 28.49 13.69
N ASP A 764 25.59 28.31 14.82
CA ASP A 764 26.71 27.37 14.94
C ASP A 764 26.19 25.94 15.19
N ALA A 765 26.91 24.95 14.68
CA ALA A 765 26.60 23.54 14.93
C ALA A 765 26.70 23.21 16.44
N PRO A 766 26.05 22.15 16.94
CA PRO A 766 26.26 21.65 18.31
C PRO A 766 27.74 21.38 18.63
N LEU A 767 28.06 21.15 19.90
CA LEU A 767 29.42 20.80 20.33
C LEU A 767 29.95 19.55 19.62
N THR A 768 31.19 19.61 19.14
CA THR A 768 31.86 18.49 18.49
C THR A 768 32.60 17.62 19.51
N SER A 769 32.87 16.36 19.15
CA SER A 769 33.68 15.45 19.98
C SER A 769 35.05 16.05 20.34
N SER A 770 35.69 16.78 19.44
CA SER A 770 36.99 17.44 19.70
C SER A 770 36.93 18.53 20.76
N GLU A 771 35.75 19.14 20.98
CA GLU A 771 35.57 20.19 21.98
C GLU A 771 35.27 19.61 23.37
N ILE A 772 34.63 18.44 23.44
CA ILE A 772 34.28 17.77 24.70
C ILE A 772 35.38 16.83 25.23
N TYR A 773 36.32 16.38 24.37
CA TYR A 773 37.40 15.46 24.71
C TYR A 773 38.80 16.08 24.69
N LYS A 774 38.92 17.39 24.97
CA LYS A 774 40.24 18.01 25.13
C LYS A 774 40.99 17.38 26.32
N GLY A 775 42.04 16.61 26.02
CA GLY A 775 43.06 16.20 26.99
C GLY A 775 43.18 14.73 27.40
N THR A 776 42.56 13.75 26.72
CA THR A 776 42.72 12.32 27.13
C THR A 776 43.13 11.32 26.04
N PHE A 777 43.25 11.72 24.78
CA PHE A 777 43.91 10.90 23.75
C PHE A 777 44.82 11.78 22.91
N GLY A 778 46.07 11.33 22.74
CA GLY A 778 47.03 11.95 21.84
C GLY A 778 46.43 12.09 20.45
N GLN A 779 46.76 13.21 19.81
CA GLN A 779 46.48 13.55 18.41
C GLN A 779 46.09 12.33 17.55
N LEU A 780 44.79 12.15 17.31
CA LEU A 780 44.38 11.66 16.00
C LEU A 780 44.32 12.89 15.11
N VAL A 781 45.37 12.97 14.30
CA VAL A 781 45.51 13.86 13.15
C VAL A 781 44.22 13.79 12.35
N ASN A 782 43.34 14.79 12.49
CA ASN A 782 42.41 15.07 11.42
C ASN A 782 43.27 15.55 10.27
N ALA A 783 43.46 14.64 9.32
CA ALA A 783 44.05 14.90 8.03
C ALA A 783 43.46 16.19 7.49
N HIS A 784 44.32 17.17 7.24
CA HIS A 784 44.08 18.11 6.18
C HIS A 784 43.78 17.27 4.94
N VAL A 785 42.50 17.15 4.60
CA VAL A 785 42.12 16.85 3.22
C VAL A 785 42.53 18.09 2.43
N SER A 786 43.75 18.05 1.92
CA SER A 786 44.12 18.83 0.76
C SER A 786 43.18 18.42 -0.36
N VAL A 787 42.14 19.22 -0.61
CA VAL A 787 41.40 19.12 -1.86
C VAL A 787 42.42 19.39 -2.97
N GLY A 788 42.58 18.38 -3.83
CA GLY A 788 43.61 18.32 -4.85
C GLY A 788 43.57 19.52 -5.80
N GLN A 789 44.71 19.74 -6.43
CA GLN A 789 44.86 20.67 -7.55
C GLN A 789 43.65 20.61 -8.49
N VAL A 790 42.95 21.74 -8.63
CA VAL A 790 42.12 21.97 -9.80
C VAL A 790 43.08 22.10 -10.99
N ARG A 791 43.22 21.02 -11.75
CA ARG A 791 43.83 21.06 -13.08
C ARG A 791 42.87 21.81 -13.99
N THR A 792 43.29 22.96 -14.52
CA THR A 792 42.64 23.56 -15.68
C THR A 792 43.06 22.77 -16.92
N SER A 793 42.11 22.10 -17.57
CA SER A 793 42.32 21.52 -18.89
C SER A 793 42.29 22.64 -19.93
N SER A 794 43.35 22.74 -20.74
CA SER A 794 43.41 23.62 -21.90
C SER A 794 43.01 22.85 -23.17
N GLY A 795 41.80 23.14 -23.68
CA GLY A 795 41.37 22.83 -25.05
C GLY A 795 41.18 24.14 -25.83
N PRO A 796 41.56 24.24 -27.12
CA PRO A 796 41.74 25.52 -27.79
C PRO A 796 40.46 26.09 -28.42
N SER A 797 40.38 27.43 -28.41
CA SER A 797 39.65 28.33 -29.34
C SER A 797 38.12 28.34 -29.22
N ASN A 798 37.40 29.48 -29.10
CA ASN A 798 37.65 30.81 -29.65
C ASN A 798 36.75 31.88 -28.97
N ILE A 799 37.27 33.13 -28.89
CA ILE A 799 36.60 34.45 -28.74
C ILE A 799 36.52 35.12 -27.34
N GLN A 800 37.47 36.05 -27.16
CA GLN A 800 37.48 37.39 -26.52
C GLN A 800 37.36 37.62 -24.98
N SER A 801 38.53 38.00 -24.43
CA SER A 801 38.84 38.84 -23.25
C SER A 801 38.82 38.22 -21.83
N PRO A 802 39.92 38.33 -21.03
CA PRO A 802 40.03 37.70 -19.71
C PRO A 802 39.86 38.71 -18.57
N GLN A 803 38.78 38.62 -17.79
CA GLN A 803 38.76 39.18 -16.43
C GLN A 803 39.17 38.08 -15.44
N ARG A 804 40.41 38.16 -14.93
CA ARG A 804 40.87 37.30 -13.83
C ARG A 804 40.34 37.85 -12.50
N GLY A 805 39.20 37.32 -12.06
CA GLY A 805 38.69 37.50 -10.70
C GLY A 805 39.00 36.28 -9.82
N ILE A 806 39.23 36.50 -8.52
CA ILE A 806 39.29 35.43 -7.52
C ILE A 806 37.85 35.15 -7.07
N LEU A 807 37.36 33.93 -7.29
CA LEU A 807 36.07 33.45 -6.78
C LEU A 807 36.27 32.83 -5.40
N ALA A 808 35.60 33.38 -4.39
CA ALA A 808 35.47 32.78 -3.07
C ALA A 808 34.00 32.43 -2.83
N SER A 809 33.70 31.14 -2.68
CA SER A 809 32.36 30.64 -2.36
C SER A 809 32.28 30.30 -0.87
N THR A 810 31.21 30.73 -0.19
CA THR A 810 30.86 30.26 1.16
C THR A 810 29.65 29.33 1.10
N ASN A 811 29.42 28.53 2.15
CA ASN A 811 28.31 27.59 2.27
C ASN A 811 26.90 28.24 2.23
N ALA A 812 26.80 29.55 2.07
CA ALA A 812 25.55 30.31 1.94
C ALA A 812 25.21 30.73 0.49
N GLY A 813 25.94 30.23 -0.52
CA GLY A 813 25.56 30.39 -1.93
C GLY A 813 25.87 31.76 -2.57
N PHE A 814 26.64 32.64 -1.92
CA PHE A 814 27.05 33.91 -2.51
C PHE A 814 28.43 33.83 -3.16
N SER A 815 28.54 34.38 -4.38
CA SER A 815 29.78 34.60 -5.11
C SER A 815 30.08 36.10 -5.14
N MET A 816 31.27 36.50 -4.70
CA MET A 816 31.78 37.85 -4.91
C MET A 816 32.90 37.84 -5.94
N VAL A 817 32.83 38.75 -6.92
CA VAL A 817 33.90 39.02 -7.89
C VAL A 817 34.63 40.28 -7.42
N MET A 818 35.89 40.14 -7.01
CA MET A 818 36.75 41.30 -6.72
C MET A 818 37.55 41.67 -7.96
N SER A 819 37.35 42.90 -8.47
CA SER A 819 38.21 43.47 -9.52
C SER A 819 39.57 43.85 -8.92
N PRO A 820 40.70 43.50 -9.56
CA PRO A 820 42.01 43.88 -9.05
C PRO A 820 42.23 45.38 -9.29
N ALA A 821 42.24 46.17 -8.22
CA ALA A 821 42.82 47.50 -8.26
C ALA A 821 44.33 47.36 -8.47
N SER A 822 44.84 48.08 -9.47
CA SER A 822 46.19 48.03 -10.02
C SER A 822 47.29 48.12 -8.95
N GLY A 823 48.17 47.12 -8.88
CA GLY A 823 49.54 47.31 -8.36
C GLY A 823 49.98 46.50 -7.13
N VAL A 824 49.18 45.59 -6.58
CA VAL A 824 49.62 44.78 -5.42
C VAL A 824 50.35 43.51 -5.88
N LYS A 825 51.65 43.40 -5.56
CA LYS A 825 52.46 42.18 -5.75
C LYS A 825 51.83 41.01 -5.00
N THR A 826 51.81 39.84 -5.64
CA THR A 826 51.38 38.55 -5.09
C THR A 826 52.23 38.14 -3.88
N GLY A 827 51.85 38.63 -2.70
CA GLY A 827 52.18 38.01 -1.42
C GLY A 827 51.08 37.02 -1.05
N ASN A 828 51.45 35.90 -0.42
CA ASN A 828 50.49 34.97 0.18
C ASN A 828 49.61 35.72 1.18
N MET A 829 48.42 36.15 0.75
CA MET A 829 47.39 36.61 1.67
C MET A 829 46.77 35.36 2.28
N ASN A 830 47.14 35.04 3.52
CA ASN A 830 46.26 34.25 4.37
C ASN A 830 44.95 35.03 4.49
N LEU A 831 43.91 34.61 3.80
CA LEU A 831 42.54 35.03 4.08
C LEU A 831 42.22 34.52 5.49
N VAL A 832 42.54 35.35 6.49
CA VAL A 832 42.03 35.22 7.85
C VAL A 832 40.52 35.16 7.70
N ASN A 833 39.90 34.07 8.18
CA ASN A 833 38.45 33.81 8.22
C ASN A 833 37.61 35.11 8.20
N VAL A 834 37.28 35.62 7.01
CA VAL A 834 36.34 36.73 6.87
C VAL A 834 34.98 36.11 7.08
N LYS A 835 34.53 36.02 8.34
CA LYS A 835 33.12 35.79 8.63
C LYS A 835 32.38 37.03 8.12
N MET A 836 31.85 36.96 6.90
CA MET A 836 30.85 37.94 6.47
C MET A 836 29.65 37.79 7.39
N ALA A 837 29.53 38.73 8.30
CA ALA A 837 28.46 38.75 9.26
C ALA A 837 27.22 39.32 8.59
N ILE A 838 26.37 38.43 8.07
CA ILE A 838 25.05 38.80 7.56
C ILE A 838 24.21 39.23 8.77
N PRO A 839 23.59 40.43 8.77
CA PRO A 839 22.71 40.86 9.84
C PRO A 839 21.57 39.86 10.05
N TYR A 840 21.15 39.66 11.29
CA TYR A 840 20.02 38.79 11.60
C TYR A 840 18.77 39.30 10.89
N GLN A 841 18.06 38.39 10.22
CA GLN A 841 16.92 38.71 9.40
C GLN A 841 15.78 37.76 9.70
N ILE A 842 14.60 38.34 9.92
CA ILE A 842 13.32 37.66 9.97
C ILE A 842 12.59 38.02 8.68
N LYS A 843 12.10 37.03 7.96
CA LYS A 843 11.18 37.22 6.83
C LYS A 843 9.75 37.10 7.36
N TRP A 844 8.95 38.11 7.10
CA TRP A 844 7.53 38.14 7.42
C TRP A 844 6.74 38.18 6.11
N THR A 845 6.07 37.07 5.80
CA THR A 845 5.35 36.80 4.53
C THR A 845 3.88 37.21 4.58
N ARG A 846 3.42 37.85 5.66
CA ARG A 846 2.03 38.31 5.82
C ARG A 846 1.48 38.98 4.56
N ASN A 847 2.25 39.91 4.00
CA ASN A 847 1.81 40.71 2.89
C ASN A 847 1.59 39.86 1.62
N PHE A 848 2.38 38.81 1.40
CA PHE A 848 2.21 37.86 0.30
C PHE A 848 0.85 37.18 0.37
N TYR A 849 0.51 36.59 1.51
CA TYR A 849 -0.79 35.91 1.67
C TYR A 849 -1.99 36.85 1.49
N ILE A 850 -1.93 38.04 2.09
CA ILE A 850 -3.02 39.02 1.95
C ILE A 850 -3.12 39.54 0.51
N HIS A 851 -2.00 39.60 -0.21
CA HIS A 851 -1.99 40.00 -1.63
C HIS A 851 -2.65 38.94 -2.50
N GLU A 852 -2.35 37.67 -2.27
CA GLU A 852 -2.95 36.54 -3.01
C GLU A 852 -4.47 36.43 -2.76
N ASP A 853 -4.93 36.70 -1.54
CA ASP A 853 -6.37 36.76 -1.22
C ASP A 853 -7.05 37.97 -1.89
N TYR A 854 -6.36 39.12 -1.88
CA TYR A 854 -6.79 40.31 -2.60
C TYR A 854 -6.94 40.04 -4.10
N ASP A 855 -5.94 39.42 -4.72
CA ASP A 855 -5.94 39.11 -6.15
C ASP A 855 -7.04 38.12 -6.50
N LEU A 856 -7.23 37.08 -5.68
CA LEU A 856 -8.32 36.11 -5.86
C LEU A 856 -9.69 36.80 -5.92
N MET A 857 -9.95 37.72 -5.00
CA MET A 857 -11.22 38.46 -4.92
C MET A 857 -11.35 39.49 -6.05
N ASN A 858 -10.28 40.20 -6.39
CA ASN A 858 -10.29 41.18 -7.46
C ASN A 858 -10.55 40.53 -8.82
N VAL A 859 -9.83 39.45 -9.11
CA VAL A 859 -9.97 38.65 -10.34
C VAL A 859 -11.38 38.07 -10.42
N PHE A 860 -11.93 37.55 -9.32
CA PHE A 860 -13.31 37.08 -9.32
C PHE A 860 -14.32 38.17 -9.69
N GLY A 861 -14.23 39.36 -9.11
CA GLY A 861 -15.10 40.48 -9.46
C GLY A 861 -15.04 40.83 -10.95
N LEU A 862 -13.84 40.76 -11.55
CA LEU A 862 -13.62 41.00 -12.98
C LEU A 862 -14.13 39.87 -13.87
N THR A 863 -13.81 38.61 -13.54
CA THR A 863 -14.21 37.43 -14.33
C THR A 863 -15.72 37.24 -14.29
N ALA A 864 -16.36 37.36 -13.13
CA ALA A 864 -17.83 37.23 -13.02
C ALA A 864 -18.55 38.25 -13.91
N GLN A 865 -18.09 39.51 -13.94
CA GLN A 865 -18.66 40.52 -14.81
C GLN A 865 -18.40 40.22 -16.30
N THR A 866 -17.20 39.76 -16.64
CA THR A 866 -16.84 39.47 -18.03
C THR A 866 -17.67 38.31 -18.57
N GLN A 867 -17.84 37.25 -17.78
CA GLN A 867 -18.68 36.10 -18.15
C GLN A 867 -20.15 36.50 -18.26
N ALA A 868 -20.66 37.37 -17.38
CA ALA A 868 -22.01 37.90 -17.49
C ALA A 868 -22.23 38.66 -18.81
N ALA A 869 -21.28 39.54 -19.18
CA ALA A 869 -21.34 40.29 -20.43
C ALA A 869 -21.29 39.39 -21.69
N VAL A 870 -20.55 38.28 -21.64
CA VAL A 870 -20.51 37.29 -22.73
C VAL A 870 -21.87 36.62 -22.88
N ILE A 871 -22.48 36.19 -21.78
CA ILE A 871 -23.80 35.56 -21.78
C ILE A 871 -24.87 36.53 -22.29
N GLU A 872 -24.86 37.77 -21.81
CA GLU A 872 -25.78 38.82 -22.24
C GLU A 872 -25.70 39.13 -23.73
N HIS A 873 -24.54 38.89 -24.36
CA HIS A 873 -24.34 39.11 -25.79
C HIS A 873 -24.59 37.85 -26.64
N GLN A 874 -24.39 36.66 -26.10
CA GLN A 874 -24.49 35.40 -26.85
C GLN A 874 -25.86 34.72 -26.75
N LEU A 875 -26.61 35.00 -25.69
CA LEU A 875 -27.93 34.41 -25.44
C LEU A 875 -29.01 35.49 -25.42
N ASP A 876 -30.15 35.19 -26.03
CA ASP A 876 -31.31 36.07 -25.99
C ASP A 876 -31.78 36.27 -24.54
N PRO A 877 -32.16 37.50 -24.12
CA PRO A 877 -32.50 37.81 -22.73
C PRO A 877 -33.61 36.93 -22.12
N GLY A 878 -34.49 36.35 -22.94
CA GLY A 878 -35.55 35.45 -22.50
C GLY A 878 -35.09 34.02 -22.20
N ASP A 879 -33.92 33.60 -22.73
CA ASP A 879 -33.45 32.22 -22.72
C ASP A 879 -32.22 32.00 -21.82
N GLN A 880 -31.67 33.07 -21.24
CA GLN A 880 -30.46 33.01 -20.40
C GLN A 880 -30.63 32.16 -19.14
N GLU A 881 -31.74 32.31 -18.42
CA GLU A 881 -31.99 31.57 -17.17
C GLU A 881 -32.21 30.06 -17.43
N SER A 882 -32.96 29.71 -18.48
CA SER A 882 -33.22 28.31 -18.86
C SER A 882 -31.96 27.63 -19.40
N THR A 883 -31.21 28.30 -20.29
CA THR A 883 -30.00 27.74 -20.91
C THR A 883 -28.91 27.45 -19.88
N LEU A 884 -28.68 28.38 -18.93
CA LEU A 884 -27.74 28.14 -17.82
C LEU A 884 -28.27 27.11 -16.82
N GLY A 885 -29.59 27.02 -16.66
CA GLY A 885 -30.26 26.04 -15.80
C GLY A 885 -30.06 24.58 -16.23
N GLU A 886 -29.79 24.34 -17.52
CA GLU A 886 -29.53 23.01 -18.10
C GLU A 886 -28.03 22.61 -18.06
N MET A 887 -27.14 23.51 -17.65
CA MET A 887 -25.70 23.24 -17.60
C MET A 887 -25.29 22.60 -16.27
N ASP A 888 -24.64 21.44 -16.34
CA ASP A 888 -24.10 20.70 -15.19
C ASP A 888 -22.66 21.12 -14.86
N GLY A 889 -22.32 21.05 -13.57
CA GLY A 889 -20.97 21.32 -13.04
C GLY A 889 -20.75 22.75 -12.56
N ASP A 890 -19.52 23.01 -12.11
CA ASP A 890 -19.12 24.30 -11.54
C ASP A 890 -18.28 25.13 -12.52
N ILE A 891 -18.60 26.41 -12.63
CA ILE A 891 -17.71 27.42 -13.22
C ILE A 891 -16.66 27.82 -12.18
N THR A 892 -15.38 27.84 -12.60
CA THR A 892 -14.28 28.41 -11.82
C THR A 892 -14.01 29.83 -12.32
N PHE A 893 -14.09 30.82 -11.43
CA PHE A 893 -13.89 32.23 -11.80
C PHE A 893 -12.47 32.73 -11.57
N ALA A 894 -11.83 32.28 -10.49
CA ALA A 894 -10.53 32.76 -10.08
C ALA A 894 -9.78 31.69 -9.30
N THR A 895 -8.46 31.68 -9.45
CA THR A 895 -7.53 30.89 -8.65
C THR A 895 -6.30 31.74 -8.31
N ASN A 896 -5.67 31.52 -7.16
CA ASN A 896 -4.43 32.21 -6.77
C ASN A 896 -3.27 31.23 -6.53
N ASN A 897 -2.07 31.74 -6.24
CA ASN A 897 -0.85 30.93 -6.15
C ASN A 897 -0.73 30.15 -4.83
N ILE A 898 -1.57 30.42 -3.84
CA ILE A 898 -1.64 29.67 -2.58
C ILE A 898 -2.68 28.55 -2.62
N GLY A 899 -3.27 28.30 -3.79
CA GLY A 899 -4.23 27.21 -4.06
C GLY A 899 -5.69 27.64 -3.93
N GLY A 900 -5.96 28.90 -3.61
CA GLY A 900 -7.31 29.41 -3.40
C GLY A 900 -8.09 29.42 -4.71
N THR A 901 -9.38 29.15 -4.62
CA THR A 901 -10.33 29.05 -5.72
C THR A 901 -11.66 29.73 -5.38
N ILE A 902 -12.31 30.29 -6.40
CA ILE A 902 -13.71 30.70 -6.33
C ILE A 902 -14.49 30.00 -7.42
N THR A 903 -15.47 29.20 -7.03
CA THR A 903 -16.31 28.41 -7.92
C THR A 903 -17.80 28.63 -7.66
N MET A 904 -18.64 28.21 -8.60
CA MET A 904 -20.10 28.32 -8.51
C MET A 904 -20.75 27.31 -9.46
N PRO A 905 -21.90 26.71 -9.13
CA PRO A 905 -22.65 25.91 -10.09
C PRO A 905 -23.15 26.76 -11.28
N TRP A 906 -23.01 26.27 -12.52
CA TRP A 906 -23.44 26.99 -13.73
C TRP A 906 -24.91 27.46 -13.66
N ASN A 907 -25.80 26.61 -13.14
CA ASN A 907 -27.23 26.91 -12.96
C ASN A 907 -27.55 28.00 -11.91
N LYS A 908 -26.55 28.50 -11.18
CA LYS A 908 -26.69 29.63 -10.25
C LYS A 908 -26.11 30.93 -10.79
N PHE A 909 -25.38 30.89 -11.89
CA PHE A 909 -24.65 32.06 -12.38
C PHE A 909 -25.57 33.21 -12.79
N TYR A 910 -26.72 32.91 -13.40
CA TYR A 910 -27.74 33.91 -13.75
C TYR A 910 -28.10 34.83 -12.58
N TYR A 911 -28.26 34.27 -11.38
CA TYR A 911 -28.64 35.04 -10.19
C TYR A 911 -27.50 35.90 -9.64
N LEU A 912 -26.23 35.56 -9.93
CA LEU A 912 -25.07 36.33 -9.45
C LEU A 912 -25.02 37.73 -10.08
N TYR A 913 -25.34 37.85 -11.37
CA TYR A 913 -25.25 39.11 -12.11
C TYR A 913 -26.60 39.82 -12.31
N THR A 914 -27.72 39.19 -11.95
CA THR A 914 -29.06 39.82 -12.00
C THR A 914 -29.55 40.32 -10.65
N ASP A 915 -29.05 39.79 -9.52
CA ASP A 915 -29.37 40.30 -8.18
C ASP A 915 -28.62 41.63 -7.89
N PRO A 916 -29.34 42.75 -7.64
CA PRO A 916 -28.71 44.04 -7.38
C PRO A 916 -27.72 44.06 -6.20
N LYS A 917 -27.93 43.21 -5.18
CA LYS A 917 -27.01 43.12 -4.03
C LYS A 917 -25.70 42.44 -4.43
N SER A 918 -25.80 41.34 -5.16
CA SER A 918 -24.65 40.59 -5.66
C SER A 918 -23.79 41.44 -6.62
N VAL A 919 -24.43 42.19 -7.53
CA VAL A 919 -23.74 43.12 -8.45
C VAL A 919 -23.03 44.25 -7.70
N LEU A 920 -23.61 44.78 -6.63
CA LEU A 920 -22.95 45.79 -5.79
C LEU A 920 -21.67 45.22 -5.18
N ILE A 921 -21.72 43.99 -4.67
CA ILE A 921 -20.56 43.33 -4.06
C ILE A 921 -19.48 43.07 -5.11
N LEU A 922 -19.83 42.50 -6.28
CA LEU A 922 -18.87 42.31 -7.39
C LEU A 922 -18.19 43.61 -7.81
N ASN A 923 -18.94 44.72 -7.81
CA ASN A 923 -18.41 46.04 -8.12
C ASN A 923 -17.43 46.57 -7.08
N VAL A 924 -17.59 46.20 -5.81
CA VAL A 924 -16.61 46.48 -4.75
C VAL A 924 -15.37 45.60 -4.93
N LEU A 925 -15.56 44.28 -5.15
CA LEU A 925 -14.47 43.32 -5.31
C LEU A 925 -13.53 43.67 -6.47
N ARG A 926 -14.07 43.99 -7.65
CA ARG A 926 -13.26 44.37 -8.83
C ARG A 926 -12.45 45.67 -8.66
N HIS A 927 -12.81 46.51 -7.70
CA HIS A 927 -12.14 47.78 -7.41
C HIS A 927 -11.42 47.79 -6.06
N LEU A 928 -11.25 46.61 -5.45
CA LEU A 928 -10.44 46.48 -4.25
C LEU A 928 -9.06 47.11 -4.47
N LYS A 929 -8.44 47.58 -3.38
CA LYS A 929 -7.05 48.01 -3.37
C LYS A 929 -6.30 47.30 -2.26
N TYR A 930 -5.10 46.81 -2.55
CA TYR A 930 -4.24 46.18 -1.57
C TYR A 930 -3.63 47.21 -0.58
N PRO A 931 -3.95 47.16 0.73
CA PRO A 931 -3.42 48.10 1.72
C PRO A 931 -2.16 47.51 2.37
N GLY A 932 -1.05 47.47 1.62
CA GLY A 932 0.22 46.98 2.17
C GLY A 932 0.65 47.68 3.46
N TYR A 933 1.52 47.04 4.23
CA TYR A 933 2.07 47.63 5.46
C TYR A 933 2.77 48.98 5.19
N GLN A 934 2.37 50.05 5.87
CA GLN A 934 2.73 51.43 5.52
C GLN A 934 4.09 51.85 6.11
N ALA A 935 4.90 52.58 5.34
CA ALA A 935 6.17 53.14 5.81
C ALA A 935 5.99 54.01 7.07
N GLY A 936 6.94 53.94 8.00
CA GLY A 936 6.87 54.62 9.30
C GLY A 936 6.01 53.91 10.36
N SER A 937 5.26 52.87 10.00
CA SER A 937 4.53 52.05 10.97
C SER A 937 5.50 51.24 11.83
N SER A 938 5.22 51.17 13.13
CA SER A 938 6.06 50.48 14.12
C SER A 938 5.31 49.31 14.76
N ARG A 939 5.99 48.17 14.91
CA ARG A 939 5.40 46.92 15.43
C ARG A 939 6.31 46.22 16.42
N PRO A 940 5.75 45.64 17.50
CA PRO A 940 6.51 44.74 18.35
C PRO A 940 6.70 43.37 17.65
N VAL A 941 7.94 42.89 17.62
CA VAL A 941 8.28 41.47 17.52
C VAL A 941 8.51 40.97 18.93
N ASN A 942 7.74 39.98 19.36
CA ASN A 942 7.96 39.32 20.63
C ASN A 942 8.85 38.10 20.39
N PHE A 943 9.94 38.04 21.15
CA PHE A 943 10.88 36.94 21.14
C PHE A 943 10.71 36.13 22.40
N HIS A 944 10.58 34.82 22.24
CA HIS A 944 10.39 33.88 23.32
C HIS A 944 11.50 32.83 23.30
N TYR A 945 11.94 32.44 24.49
CA TYR A 945 12.83 31.30 24.67
C TYR A 945 12.06 30.21 25.40
N GLN A 946 11.88 29.06 24.77
CA GLN A 946 11.09 27.96 25.31
C GLN A 946 11.86 26.64 25.12
N ALA A 947 11.92 25.83 26.15
CA ALA A 947 12.60 24.54 26.12
C ALA A 947 11.64 23.49 26.70
N GLY A 948 10.92 22.78 25.82
CA GLY A 948 9.84 21.88 26.24
C GLY A 948 8.74 22.67 26.98
N SER A 949 8.43 22.26 28.21
CA SER A 949 7.49 22.96 29.10
C SER A 949 8.13 24.10 29.90
N LEU A 950 9.45 24.26 29.86
CA LEU A 950 10.14 25.36 30.50
C LEU A 950 9.94 26.63 29.66
N GLN A 951 9.40 27.67 30.30
CA GLN A 951 9.24 28.99 29.71
C GLN A 951 10.30 29.95 30.24
N GLY A 952 10.98 30.61 29.30
CA GLY A 952 11.94 31.67 29.57
C GLY A 952 11.30 33.04 29.53
N ASN A 953 12.12 34.07 29.65
CA ASN A 953 11.65 35.45 29.55
C ASN A 953 11.26 35.79 28.11
N ALA A 954 10.16 36.51 27.95
CA ALA A 954 9.77 37.14 26.69
C ALA A 954 10.48 38.49 26.53
N VAL A 955 10.95 38.79 25.32
CA VAL A 955 11.64 40.03 24.98
C VAL A 955 10.93 40.67 23.80
N SER A 956 10.31 41.82 24.00
CA SER A 956 9.67 42.56 22.91
C SER A 956 10.63 43.58 22.30
N LYS A 957 10.75 43.60 20.98
CA LYS A 957 11.52 44.59 20.21
C LYS A 957 10.63 45.26 19.19
N THR A 958 10.69 46.58 19.11
CA THR A 958 9.96 47.32 18.09
C THR A 958 10.81 47.43 16.84
N PHE A 959 10.23 47.16 15.67
CA PHE A 959 10.79 47.54 14.38
C PHE A 959 9.92 48.61 13.74
N THR A 960 10.57 49.52 13.01
CA THR A 960 9.89 50.52 12.18
C THR A 960 10.17 50.20 10.71
N LEU A 961 9.13 50.25 9.87
CA LEU A 961 9.30 50.11 8.43
C LEU A 961 9.95 51.37 7.85
N LYS A 962 11.08 51.20 7.17
CA LYS A 962 11.81 52.29 6.52
C LYS A 962 11.26 52.63 5.14
#